data_AF-A0A847U9Z6-F1
#
_entry.id   AF-A0A847U9Z6-F1
#
_cell.length_a   1.000
_cell.length_b   1.000
_cell.length_c   1.000
_cell.angle_alpha   90.00
_cell.angle_beta   90.00
_cell.angle_gamma   90.00
#
_symmetry.space_group_name_H-M   'P 1'
#
loop_
_entity.id
_entity.type
_entity.pdbx_description
1 polymer ?
#
loop_
_entity_poly.entity_id
_entity_poly.type
_entity_poly.pdbx_seq_one_letter_code
_entity_poly.pdbx_strand_id
1 'polypeptide(L)'
;MGADDGGPALNRQVETPTDDNETQQENPDSVSDGEYSDETAAWLARTMGGQLENSSIALSNDQYDQARSVLGDDYDKRLEQYVEVAGDTSSDTDDTAAREFEAAGENQRNLTNEVQRYRQQYAAYQTARERGNEREARVTARAMERTASNISERSNELNQNLDRIENATSVDLSSGQTKINETTANITATQAVIREETLVGTTLTVQAIDSTASFSDPGTVSGQIQTENGSVVADEAVELRIENRTRTVQTDSSGVFETQYRPRSARLGSQSVRVEYAPDANSVYLSDNATFAIDVQQVTPDVTSEIAPETVGYGDRLNATASVTLGLRGVDEVPVEFAIGDTVVARTTTGPNGTATETIRLPASINDGDRRVIARIPYENRAIAGAQSETPVVVVETRTTLSVSASRADDGILVRGQLQTSAGDPVAGRPVRLQVGAGGTQLVETDRDGSFQTVLGDLQNNESVRVTATYDEPSSNLGNATATTTLVAGSGGGNPPVGPDENPATGFVNGIIGYSWLPILGGGAVLAVIVAAWFVVSRGRRSRTTDSAVPAGETAASMTGPDQTGTQPDATTPTFEDRVEMSLASENYDDAAMVAYTAVHDELAVENGIDEGATHWELLQQSQEHGVPEERMTDIETVVEAFETAAFAPTSVDPSRAEAAVERARKIKSNGDS
;
A
#
# COMPACT_ATOMS: atom_id res chain seq x y z
N MET A 1 86.87 -3.61 55.03
CA MET A 1 85.66 -3.91 55.79
C MET A 1 84.52 -3.90 54.77
N GLY A 2 83.84 -4.95 54.34
CA GLY A 2 83.78 -6.38 54.67
C GLY A 2 82.34 -6.83 54.34
N ALA A 3 82.16 -7.57 53.23
CA ALA A 3 80.96 -8.30 52.73
C ALA A 3 79.64 -7.49 52.56
N ASP A 4 78.67 -7.80 51.69
CA ASP A 4 78.27 -9.08 51.13
C ASP A 4 77.35 -8.93 49.89
N ASP A 5 77.19 -10.05 49.17
CA ASP A 5 76.23 -10.41 48.11
C ASP A 5 76.31 -9.75 46.71
N GLY A 6 76.94 -10.52 45.81
CA GLY A 6 76.83 -10.38 44.36
C GLY A 6 75.84 -11.41 43.78
N GLY A 7 74.84 -10.91 43.05
CA GLY A 7 74.04 -11.66 42.07
C GLY A 7 73.87 -10.79 40.80
N PRO A 8 74.09 -11.30 39.58
CA PRO A 8 74.26 -10.44 38.41
C PRO A 8 72.97 -10.12 37.63
N ALA A 9 72.95 -8.88 37.13
CA ALA A 9 72.30 -8.37 35.92
C ALA A 9 70.75 -8.33 35.88
N LEU A 10 70.17 -7.21 36.36
CA LEU A 10 68.84 -6.76 35.95
C LEU A 10 68.93 -5.92 34.68
N ASN A 11 68.36 -6.48 33.61
CA ASN A 11 67.98 -5.80 32.37
C ASN A 11 67.06 -4.61 32.68
N ARG A 12 67.37 -3.46 32.08
CA ARG A 12 66.43 -2.34 31.99
C ARG A 12 65.49 -2.61 30.80
N GLN A 13 64.34 -3.21 31.07
CA GLN A 13 63.17 -3.10 30.20
C GLN A 13 62.24 -2.04 30.78
N VAL A 14 61.96 -1.03 29.98
CA VAL A 14 60.83 -0.12 30.19
C VAL A 14 59.65 -0.83 29.51
N GLU A 15 58.73 -1.37 30.30
CA GLU A 15 57.40 -1.75 29.81
C GLU A 15 56.51 -0.50 29.86
N THR A 16 55.96 -0.15 28.70
CA THR A 16 54.92 0.87 28.55
C THR A 16 53.60 0.10 28.33
N PRO A 17 52.47 0.52 28.94
CA PRO A 17 51.21 -0.24 28.88
C PRO A 17 50.66 -0.36 27.45
N THR A 18 50.00 -1.48 27.17
CA THR A 18 49.23 -1.75 25.94
C THR A 18 47.97 -0.89 25.90
N ASP A 19 47.88 -0.01 24.90
CA ASP A 19 46.63 0.60 24.45
C ASP A 19 45.93 -0.37 23.49
N ASP A 20 44.87 -1.03 23.95
CA ASP A 20 43.94 -1.82 23.13
C ASP A 20 42.84 -0.91 22.56
N ASN A 21 43.17 -0.10 21.56
CA ASN A 21 42.17 0.59 20.74
C ASN A 21 42.61 0.58 19.27
N GLU A 22 42.57 -0.60 18.65
CA GLU A 22 42.70 -0.74 17.20
C GLU A 22 41.35 -0.40 16.55
N THR A 23 41.20 0.82 16.04
CA THR A 23 40.32 1.06 14.90
C THR A 23 40.95 0.34 13.71
N GLN A 24 40.46 -0.86 13.39
CA GLN A 24 40.94 -1.67 12.29
C GLN A 24 40.44 -1.07 10.97
N GLN A 25 41.21 -0.14 10.39
CA GLN A 25 40.99 0.28 9.01
C GLN A 25 41.75 -0.67 8.09
N GLU A 26 41.02 -1.54 7.39
CA GLU A 26 41.57 -2.43 6.37
C GLU A 26 41.58 -1.76 4.99
N ASN A 27 42.50 -2.22 4.15
CA ASN A 27 42.69 -1.69 2.80
C ASN A 27 41.51 -2.12 1.90
N PRO A 28 40.80 -1.21 1.22
CA PRO A 28 39.60 -1.55 0.44
C PRO A 28 39.84 -2.58 -0.67
N ASP A 29 41.08 -2.71 -1.17
CA ASP A 29 41.44 -3.70 -2.20
C ASP A 29 41.71 -5.13 -1.65
N SER A 30 41.72 -5.30 -0.31
CA SER A 30 41.95 -6.61 0.35
C SER A 30 40.70 -7.21 1.00
N VAL A 31 39.59 -6.47 1.01
CA VAL A 31 38.31 -6.92 1.55
C VAL A 31 37.55 -7.67 0.46
N SER A 32 37.15 -8.91 0.72
CA SER A 32 36.21 -9.60 -0.18
C SER A 32 34.79 -9.08 0.07
N ASP A 33 33.99 -8.93 -0.99
CA ASP A 33 32.67 -8.26 -0.97
C ASP A 33 31.64 -8.85 0.05
N GLY A 34 31.96 -9.94 0.76
CA GLY A 34 31.11 -10.56 1.78
C GLY A 34 31.69 -10.66 3.18
N GLU A 35 32.85 -10.05 3.49
CA GLU A 35 33.50 -10.24 4.81
C GLU A 35 32.92 -9.35 5.93
N TYR A 36 32.21 -8.27 5.58
CA TYR A 36 31.57 -7.35 6.54
C TYR A 36 30.07 -7.11 6.26
N SER A 37 29.45 -7.92 5.39
CA SER A 37 28.04 -7.79 5.02
C SER A 37 27.13 -8.01 6.23
N ASP A 38 27.44 -8.99 7.08
CA ASP A 38 26.62 -9.36 8.25
C ASP A 38 26.63 -8.27 9.34
N GLU A 39 27.80 -7.66 9.60
CA GLU A 39 27.94 -6.57 10.57
C GLU A 39 27.24 -5.28 10.08
N THR A 40 27.36 -5.00 8.78
CA THR A 40 26.71 -3.85 8.14
C THR A 40 25.19 -4.01 8.14
N ALA A 41 24.68 -5.20 7.81
CA ALA A 41 23.26 -5.53 7.87
C ALA A 41 22.73 -5.40 9.31
N ALA A 42 23.46 -5.90 10.32
CA ALA A 42 23.06 -5.77 11.72
C ALA A 42 23.03 -4.31 12.20
N TRP A 43 23.97 -3.46 11.76
CA TRP A 43 23.96 -2.03 12.05
C TRP A 43 22.76 -1.33 11.41
N LEU A 44 22.51 -1.56 10.12
CA LEU A 44 21.37 -1.01 9.39
C LEU A 44 20.03 -1.43 10.01
N ALA A 45 19.89 -2.70 10.40
CA ALA A 45 18.70 -3.20 11.08
C ALA A 45 18.46 -2.48 12.41
N ARG A 46 19.50 -2.26 13.24
CA ARG A 46 19.37 -1.48 14.49
C ARG A 46 18.99 -0.03 14.24
N THR A 47 19.59 0.61 13.24
CA THR A 47 19.28 2.00 12.89
C THR A 47 17.83 2.15 12.43
N MET A 48 17.37 1.30 11.50
CA MET A 48 15.97 1.32 11.03
C MET A 48 15.00 0.94 12.16
N GLY A 49 15.37 -0.01 13.01
CA GLY A 49 14.61 -0.37 14.21
C GLY A 49 14.41 0.80 15.17
N GLY A 50 15.50 1.52 15.48
CA GLY A 50 15.43 2.74 16.30
C GLY A 50 14.58 3.85 15.66
N GLN A 51 14.59 3.96 14.32
CA GLN A 51 13.71 4.91 13.61
C GLN A 51 12.23 4.52 13.74
N LEU A 52 11.89 3.23 13.63
CA LEU A 52 10.52 2.73 13.86
C LEU A 52 10.06 2.95 15.30
N GLU A 53 10.93 2.73 16.27
CA GLU A 53 10.64 2.97 17.69
C GLU A 53 10.43 4.47 17.98
N ASN A 54 11.35 5.32 17.52
CA ASN A 54 11.25 6.78 17.67
C ASN A 54 9.98 7.34 17.01
N SER A 55 9.59 6.79 15.86
CA SER A 55 8.31 7.14 15.21
C SER A 55 7.11 6.75 16.09
N SER A 56 7.16 5.58 16.74
CA SER A 56 6.10 5.10 17.64
C SER A 56 5.99 5.94 18.91
N ILE A 57 7.13 6.37 19.47
CA ILE A 57 7.18 7.29 20.61
C ILE A 57 6.62 8.66 20.23
N ALA A 58 7.08 9.24 19.12
CA ALA A 58 6.57 10.53 18.62
C ALA A 58 5.05 10.48 18.35
N LEU A 59 4.55 9.37 17.77
CA LEU A 59 3.13 9.14 17.59
C LEU A 59 2.36 9.18 18.92
N SER A 60 2.86 8.50 19.95
CA SER A 60 2.22 8.45 21.27
C SER A 60 2.19 9.81 21.99
N ASN A 61 3.13 10.70 21.65
CA ASN A 61 3.21 12.08 22.15
C ASN A 61 2.44 13.09 21.28
N ASP A 62 1.59 12.62 20.35
CA ASP A 62 0.84 13.44 19.39
C ASP A 62 1.75 14.30 18.45
N GLN A 63 3.02 13.92 18.29
CA GLN A 63 4.01 14.61 17.44
C GLN A 63 4.03 13.99 16.02
N TYR A 64 2.94 14.16 15.27
CA TYR A 64 2.76 13.46 13.97
C TYR A 64 3.79 13.82 12.90
N ASP A 65 4.23 15.08 12.86
CA ASP A 65 5.21 15.52 11.87
C ASP A 65 6.60 14.95 12.18
N GLN A 66 6.96 14.88 13.47
CA GLN A 66 8.17 14.19 13.92
C GLN A 66 8.10 12.69 13.61
N ALA A 67 6.98 12.04 13.92
CA ALA A 67 6.78 10.61 13.64
C ALA A 67 6.95 10.28 12.14
N ARG A 68 6.56 11.20 11.25
CA ARG A 68 6.79 11.07 9.80
C ARG A 68 8.23 11.36 9.41
N SER A 69 8.83 12.42 9.96
CA SER A 69 10.18 12.85 9.61
C SER A 69 11.22 11.78 9.90
N VAL A 70 11.07 11.05 11.02
CA VAL A 70 11.97 9.95 11.40
C VAL A 70 11.90 8.79 10.40
N LEU A 71 10.75 8.58 9.76
CA LEU A 71 10.55 7.62 8.67
C LEU A 71 10.55 8.35 7.32
N GLY A 72 11.40 9.36 7.13
CA GLY A 72 11.52 10.09 5.88
C GLY A 72 12.56 9.50 4.93
N ASP A 73 13.18 10.37 4.15
CA ASP A 73 14.18 10.00 3.13
C ASP A 73 15.39 9.22 3.71
N ASP A 74 15.80 9.49 4.95
CA ASP A 74 16.91 8.76 5.57
C ASP A 74 16.53 7.29 5.82
N TYR A 75 15.32 7.01 6.31
CA TYR A 75 14.84 5.64 6.50
C TYR A 75 14.80 4.87 5.16
N ASP A 76 14.23 5.48 4.13
CA ASP A 76 14.12 4.86 2.79
C ASP A 76 15.52 4.58 2.21
N LYS A 77 16.48 5.49 2.44
CA LYS A 77 17.87 5.28 2.02
C LYS A 77 18.55 4.14 2.80
N ARG A 78 18.31 4.02 4.11
CA ARG A 78 18.85 2.90 4.91
C ARG A 78 18.23 1.57 4.50
N LEU A 79 16.96 1.56 4.14
CA LEU A 79 16.27 0.38 3.63
C LEU A 79 16.85 -0.07 2.29
N GLU A 80 17.10 0.86 1.36
CA GLU A 80 17.77 0.54 0.09
C GLU A 80 19.15 -0.07 0.33
N GLN A 81 19.94 0.51 1.25
CA GLN A 81 21.23 -0.04 1.66
C GLN A 81 21.11 -1.42 2.31
N TYR A 82 20.07 -1.65 3.10
CA TYR A 82 19.84 -2.94 3.74
C TYR A 82 19.47 -4.01 2.73
N VAL A 83 18.62 -3.69 1.74
CA VAL A 83 18.28 -4.58 0.63
C VAL A 83 19.51 -4.93 -0.21
N GLU A 84 20.37 -3.96 -0.49
CA GLU A 84 21.61 -4.18 -1.25
C GLU A 84 22.56 -5.13 -0.51
N VAL A 85 22.79 -4.90 0.78
CA VAL A 85 23.69 -5.74 1.61
C VAL A 85 23.09 -7.13 1.88
N ALA A 86 21.78 -7.22 2.07
CA ALA A 86 21.06 -8.49 2.26
C ALA A 86 20.99 -9.32 0.96
N GLY A 87 21.00 -8.69 -0.21
CA GLY A 87 21.00 -9.39 -1.50
C GLY A 87 22.30 -10.13 -1.81
N ASP A 88 23.40 -9.73 -1.18
CA ASP A 88 24.71 -10.39 -1.28
C ASP A 88 24.89 -11.52 -0.24
N THR A 89 24.01 -11.62 0.78
CA THR A 89 23.99 -12.73 1.74
C THR A 89 23.01 -13.81 1.27
N SER A 90 23.46 -15.07 1.16
CA SER A 90 22.67 -16.15 0.53
C SER A 90 21.57 -16.75 1.44
N SER A 91 20.86 -15.93 2.22
CA SER A 91 19.91 -16.38 3.25
C SER A 91 18.48 -15.87 2.99
N ASP A 92 17.52 -16.78 2.89
CA ASP A 92 16.08 -16.46 2.72
C ASP A 92 15.51 -15.61 3.89
N THR A 93 16.23 -15.54 5.01
CA THR A 93 15.87 -14.79 6.21
C THR A 93 16.07 -13.29 6.02
N ASP A 94 17.15 -12.87 5.36
CA ASP A 94 17.51 -11.45 5.18
C ASP A 94 16.58 -10.77 4.16
N ASP A 95 16.25 -11.49 3.08
CA ASP A 95 15.22 -11.10 2.10
C ASP A 95 13.82 -10.95 2.73
N THR A 96 13.57 -11.71 3.81
CA THR A 96 12.31 -11.60 4.56
C THR A 96 12.34 -10.38 5.48
N ALA A 97 13.44 -10.15 6.20
CA ALA A 97 13.58 -8.99 7.08
C ALA A 97 13.45 -7.65 6.33
N ALA A 98 14.05 -7.54 5.14
CA ALA A 98 13.98 -6.31 4.34
C ALA A 98 12.54 -5.96 3.92
N ARG A 99 11.78 -6.96 3.48
CA ARG A 99 10.35 -6.79 3.13
C ARG A 99 9.50 -6.39 4.35
N GLU A 100 9.82 -6.93 5.52
CA GLU A 100 9.10 -6.59 6.75
C GLU A 100 9.44 -5.17 7.24
N PHE A 101 10.69 -4.70 7.09
CA PHE A 101 11.06 -3.30 7.33
C PHE A 101 10.30 -2.35 6.41
N GLU A 102 10.28 -2.62 5.10
CA GLU A 102 9.50 -1.82 4.14
C GLU A 102 8.02 -1.72 4.54
N ALA A 103 7.40 -2.87 4.82
CA ALA A 103 6.00 -2.93 5.23
C ALA A 103 5.75 -2.25 6.59
N ALA A 104 6.68 -2.36 7.55
CA ALA A 104 6.59 -1.69 8.84
C ALA A 104 6.68 -0.17 8.69
N GLY A 105 7.60 0.35 7.88
CA GLY A 105 7.73 1.77 7.59
C GLY A 105 6.45 2.34 6.96
N GLU A 106 5.87 1.65 5.96
CA GLU A 106 4.61 2.06 5.36
C GLU A 106 3.44 2.01 6.35
N ASN A 107 3.31 0.93 7.12
CA ASN A 107 2.23 0.78 8.09
C ASN A 107 2.31 1.80 9.22
N GLN A 108 3.50 2.14 9.70
CA GLN A 108 3.71 3.16 10.75
C GLN A 108 3.37 4.57 10.25
N ARG A 109 3.75 4.94 9.02
CA ARG A 109 3.35 6.22 8.39
C ARG A 109 1.82 6.29 8.24
N ASN A 110 1.20 5.21 7.78
CA ASN A 110 -0.25 5.13 7.61
C ASN A 110 -1.01 5.19 8.94
N LEU A 111 -0.52 4.49 9.96
CA LEU A 111 -1.06 4.55 11.32
C LEU A 111 -0.99 5.98 11.88
N THR A 112 0.15 6.67 11.72
CA THR A 112 0.32 8.07 12.11
C THR A 112 -0.72 8.98 11.47
N ASN A 113 -0.99 8.80 10.18
CA ASN A 113 -2.00 9.57 9.46
C ASN A 113 -3.43 9.33 10.00
N GLU A 114 -3.79 8.08 10.27
CA GLU A 114 -5.12 7.75 10.79
C GLU A 114 -5.31 8.23 12.24
N VAL A 115 -4.29 8.13 13.09
CA VAL A 115 -4.32 8.68 14.47
C VAL A 115 -4.50 10.20 14.45
N GLN A 116 -3.73 10.93 13.64
CA GLN A 116 -3.90 12.38 13.50
C GLN A 116 -5.32 12.72 13.03
N ARG A 117 -5.84 11.99 12.05
CA ARG A 117 -7.20 12.17 11.53
C ARG A 117 -8.24 11.94 12.62
N TYR A 118 -8.09 10.88 13.42
CA TYR A 118 -9.00 10.59 14.53
C TYR A 118 -9.05 11.76 15.53
N ARG A 119 -7.89 12.33 15.87
CA ARG A 119 -7.79 13.47 16.81
C ARG A 119 -8.43 14.75 16.25
N GLN A 120 -8.26 15.02 14.96
CA GLN A 120 -8.96 16.12 14.28
C GLN A 120 -10.48 15.91 14.29
N GLN A 121 -10.94 14.68 14.04
CA GLN A 121 -12.36 14.33 14.12
C GLN A 121 -12.91 14.45 15.54
N TYR A 122 -12.14 14.05 16.56
CA TYR A 122 -12.51 14.20 17.97
C TYR A 122 -12.71 15.69 18.34
N ALA A 123 -11.81 16.58 17.91
CA ALA A 123 -11.96 18.02 18.13
C ALA A 123 -13.22 18.59 17.42
N ALA A 124 -13.51 18.12 16.21
CA ALA A 124 -14.72 18.50 15.48
C ALA A 124 -15.99 17.99 16.17
N TYR A 125 -15.97 16.76 16.71
CA TYR A 125 -17.07 16.18 17.49
C TYR A 125 -17.35 17.01 18.75
N GLN A 126 -16.32 17.34 19.53
CA GLN A 126 -16.46 18.17 20.74
C GLN A 126 -17.03 19.55 20.40
N THR A 127 -16.51 20.19 19.35
CA THR A 127 -17.02 21.47 18.86
C THR A 127 -18.50 21.39 18.46
N ALA A 128 -18.92 20.30 17.81
CA ALA A 128 -20.32 20.09 17.43
C ALA A 128 -21.22 19.92 18.66
N ARG A 129 -20.76 19.18 19.68
CA ARG A 129 -21.45 19.00 20.97
C ARG A 129 -21.61 20.32 21.72
N GLU A 130 -20.56 21.12 21.82
CA GLU A 130 -20.59 22.44 22.47
C GLU A 130 -21.60 23.40 21.80
N ARG A 131 -21.76 23.30 20.47
CA ARG A 131 -22.74 24.10 19.72
C ARG A 131 -24.15 23.53 19.74
N GLY A 132 -24.37 22.37 20.37
CA GLY A 132 -25.64 21.65 20.35
C GLY A 132 -26.02 21.10 18.96
N ASN A 133 -25.06 20.93 18.04
CA ASN A 133 -25.31 20.40 16.71
C ASN A 133 -25.23 18.87 16.70
N GLU A 134 -26.27 18.23 17.23
CA GLU A 134 -26.33 16.76 17.38
C GLU A 134 -26.20 15.99 16.05
N ARG A 135 -26.66 16.57 14.94
CA ARG A 135 -26.51 15.94 13.62
C ARG A 135 -25.05 15.85 13.20
N GLU A 136 -24.29 16.93 13.38
CA GLU A 136 -22.87 16.98 13.05
C GLU A 136 -22.04 16.12 14.01
N ALA A 137 -22.40 16.11 15.30
CA ALA A 137 -21.79 15.23 16.29
C ALA A 137 -21.95 13.75 15.89
N ARG A 138 -23.16 13.31 15.50
CA ARG A 138 -23.43 11.94 15.03
C ARG A 138 -22.65 11.57 13.78
N VAL A 139 -22.64 12.43 12.77
CA VAL A 139 -21.90 12.18 11.52
C VAL A 139 -20.41 12.04 11.81
N THR A 140 -19.87 12.90 12.67
CA THR A 140 -18.45 12.86 13.06
C THR A 140 -18.13 11.62 13.88
N ALA A 141 -18.95 11.27 14.88
CA ALA A 141 -18.78 10.08 15.70
C ALA A 141 -18.74 8.79 14.86
N ARG A 142 -19.59 8.66 13.82
CA ARG A 142 -19.54 7.53 12.89
C ARG A 142 -18.32 7.56 11.97
N ALA A 143 -17.84 8.74 11.58
CA ALA A 143 -16.60 8.85 10.82
C ALA A 143 -15.42 8.37 11.68
N MET A 144 -15.42 8.71 12.97
CA MET A 144 -14.42 8.27 13.94
C MET A 144 -14.43 6.77 14.18
N GLU A 145 -15.61 6.12 14.21
CA GLU A 145 -15.72 4.65 14.34
C GLU A 145 -14.94 3.94 13.21
N ARG A 146 -15.08 4.43 11.97
CA ARG A 146 -14.34 3.88 10.82
C ARG A 146 -12.83 4.13 10.97
N THR A 147 -12.44 5.34 11.36
CA THR A 147 -11.02 5.67 11.58
C THR A 147 -10.42 4.80 12.69
N ALA A 148 -11.13 4.57 13.80
CA ALA A 148 -10.70 3.71 14.91
C ALA A 148 -10.54 2.24 14.49
N SER A 149 -11.44 1.72 13.65
CA SER A 149 -11.29 0.38 13.03
C SER A 149 -10.02 0.31 12.18
N ASN A 150 -9.79 1.28 11.30
CA ASN A 150 -8.59 1.34 10.48
C ASN A 150 -7.31 1.39 11.33
N ILE A 151 -7.30 2.18 12.41
CA ILE A 151 -6.17 2.26 13.35
C ILE A 151 -5.91 0.89 13.98
N SER A 152 -6.95 0.19 14.41
CA SER A 152 -6.84 -1.14 15.03
C SER A 152 -6.30 -2.18 14.05
N GLU A 153 -6.78 -2.18 12.81
CA GLU A 153 -6.29 -3.06 11.74
C GLU A 153 -4.81 -2.80 11.44
N ARG A 154 -4.44 -1.53 11.22
CA ARG A 154 -3.05 -1.12 10.93
C ARG A 154 -2.10 -1.37 12.09
N SER A 155 -2.55 -1.15 13.32
CA SER A 155 -1.78 -1.47 14.53
C SER A 155 -1.49 -2.97 14.62
N ASN A 156 -2.47 -3.82 14.32
CA ASN A 156 -2.27 -5.27 14.32
C ASN A 156 -1.32 -5.74 13.20
N GLU A 157 -1.41 -5.15 12.01
CA GLU A 157 -0.49 -5.43 10.90
C GLU A 157 0.93 -4.98 11.23
N LEU A 158 1.08 -3.77 11.78
CA LEU A 158 2.38 -3.24 12.19
C LEU A 158 3.03 -4.10 13.29
N ASN A 159 2.29 -4.47 14.34
CA ASN A 159 2.81 -5.33 15.39
C ASN A 159 3.31 -6.67 14.84
N GLN A 160 2.60 -7.27 13.87
CA GLN A 160 3.06 -8.49 13.20
C GLN A 160 4.35 -8.27 12.40
N ASN A 161 4.51 -7.13 11.74
CA ASN A 161 5.74 -6.81 11.01
C ASN A 161 6.91 -6.61 11.99
N LEU A 162 6.68 -5.88 13.09
CA LEU A 162 7.67 -5.68 14.15
C LEU A 162 8.10 -7.02 14.77
N ASP A 163 7.16 -7.91 15.10
CA ASP A 163 7.46 -9.26 15.61
C ASP A 163 8.35 -10.05 14.62
N ARG A 164 8.07 -9.96 13.32
CA ARG A 164 8.87 -10.67 12.31
C ARG A 164 10.26 -10.08 12.16
N ILE A 165 10.39 -8.75 12.27
CA ILE A 165 11.69 -8.08 12.29
C ILE A 165 12.48 -8.52 13.53
N GLU A 166 11.90 -8.50 14.72
CA GLU A 166 12.58 -8.96 15.96
C GLU A 166 13.04 -10.42 15.88
N ASN A 167 12.25 -11.29 15.22
CA ASN A 167 12.60 -12.70 15.07
C ASN A 167 13.67 -12.95 13.99
N ALA A 168 13.67 -12.16 12.92
CA ALA A 168 14.65 -12.28 11.83
C ALA A 168 15.95 -11.54 12.15
N THR A 169 15.88 -10.51 12.98
CA THR A 169 17.01 -9.69 13.41
C THR A 169 17.29 -9.90 14.90
N SER A 170 18.18 -9.11 15.49
CA SER A 170 18.38 -9.08 16.96
C SER A 170 18.04 -7.70 17.54
N VAL A 171 17.14 -6.98 16.86
CA VAL A 171 16.62 -5.68 17.29
C VAL A 171 15.45 -5.91 18.24
N ASP A 172 15.37 -5.11 19.30
CA ASP A 172 14.22 -5.06 20.22
C ASP A 172 13.31 -3.90 19.83
N LEU A 173 12.03 -4.18 19.57
CA LEU A 173 10.99 -3.23 19.15
C LEU A 173 9.79 -3.26 20.11
N SER A 174 9.91 -3.96 21.24
CA SER A 174 8.84 -4.19 22.20
C SER A 174 8.30 -2.90 22.85
N SER A 175 9.18 -1.93 23.07
CA SER A 175 8.84 -0.58 23.54
C SER A 175 7.96 0.15 22.51
N GLY A 176 8.34 0.12 21.23
CA GLY A 176 7.53 0.69 20.14
C GLY A 176 6.15 0.03 20.03
N GLN A 177 6.09 -1.31 20.08
CA GLN A 177 4.83 -2.07 20.11
C GLN A 177 3.94 -1.66 21.29
N THR A 178 4.53 -1.46 22.47
CA THR A 178 3.80 -0.99 23.66
C THR A 178 3.16 0.37 23.41
N LYS A 179 3.89 1.33 22.83
CA LYS A 179 3.35 2.66 22.50
C LYS A 179 2.22 2.63 21.45
N ILE A 180 2.36 1.79 20.44
CA ILE A 180 1.31 1.55 19.44
C ILE A 180 0.04 0.97 20.09
N ASN A 181 0.22 -0.03 20.97
CA ASN A 181 -0.88 -0.69 21.67
C ASN A 181 -1.58 0.27 22.66
N GLU A 182 -0.83 1.06 23.42
CA GLU A 182 -1.37 2.08 24.33
C GLU A 182 -2.20 3.12 23.56
N THR A 183 -1.67 3.63 22.44
CA THR A 183 -2.36 4.62 21.58
C THR A 183 -3.67 4.04 21.03
N THR A 184 -3.62 2.81 20.51
CA THR A 184 -4.80 2.12 19.95
C THR A 184 -5.84 1.82 21.02
N ALA A 185 -5.41 1.39 22.22
CA ALA A 185 -6.30 1.16 23.36
C ALA A 185 -6.98 2.44 23.83
N ASN A 186 -6.25 3.56 23.89
CA ASN A 186 -6.82 4.87 24.24
C ASN A 186 -7.90 5.31 23.24
N ILE A 187 -7.62 5.17 21.95
CA ILE A 187 -8.54 5.55 20.87
C ILE A 187 -9.80 4.69 20.89
N THR A 188 -9.66 3.37 21.00
CA THR A 188 -10.81 2.45 21.06
C THR A 188 -11.66 2.66 22.30
N ALA A 189 -11.05 2.92 23.47
CA ALA A 189 -11.77 3.27 24.69
C ALA A 189 -12.54 4.61 24.55
N THR A 190 -11.88 5.63 23.98
CA THR A 190 -12.51 6.93 23.72
C THR A 190 -13.69 6.77 22.76
N GLN A 191 -13.53 5.99 21.70
CA GLN A 191 -14.57 5.76 20.70
C GLN A 191 -15.77 5.04 21.29
N ALA A 192 -15.56 4.07 22.19
CA ALA A 192 -16.64 3.37 22.88
C ALA A 192 -17.51 4.32 23.71
N VAL A 193 -16.90 5.29 24.40
CA VAL A 193 -17.64 6.33 25.14
C VAL A 193 -18.45 7.22 24.20
N ILE A 194 -17.82 7.73 23.12
CA ILE A 194 -18.51 8.58 22.14
C ILE A 194 -19.70 7.86 21.52
N ARG A 195 -19.53 6.58 21.19
CA ARG A 195 -20.57 5.73 20.62
C ARG A 195 -21.79 5.66 21.55
N GLU A 196 -21.57 5.37 22.82
CA GLU A 196 -22.64 5.25 23.82
C GLU A 196 -23.36 6.59 24.08
N GLU A 197 -22.62 7.71 24.07
CA GLU A 197 -23.20 9.03 24.31
C GLU A 197 -23.98 9.60 23.12
N THR A 198 -23.59 9.23 21.90
CA THR A 198 -24.03 9.91 20.67
C THR A 198 -25.03 9.08 19.87
N LEU A 199 -25.01 7.75 20.04
CA LEU A 199 -25.77 6.80 19.26
C LEU A 199 -26.56 5.86 20.17
N VAL A 200 -27.68 5.37 19.65
CA VAL A 200 -28.59 4.47 20.35
C VAL A 200 -28.38 3.06 19.81
N GLY A 201 -27.98 2.13 20.68
CA GLY A 201 -27.89 0.71 20.35
C GLY A 201 -29.23 0.16 19.86
N THR A 202 -29.19 -0.75 18.88
CA THR A 202 -30.39 -1.41 18.35
C THR A 202 -30.22 -2.92 18.31
N THR A 203 -31.35 -3.61 18.41
CA THR A 203 -31.51 -5.04 18.20
C THR A 203 -32.42 -5.27 16.99
N LEU A 204 -31.89 -5.99 16.00
CA LEU A 204 -32.59 -6.50 14.84
C LEU A 204 -33.00 -7.95 15.12
N THR A 205 -34.28 -8.25 14.91
CA THR A 205 -34.77 -9.63 14.87
C THR A 205 -35.34 -9.91 13.49
N VAL A 206 -35.06 -11.08 12.92
CA VAL A 206 -35.55 -11.48 11.59
C VAL A 206 -36.01 -12.93 11.60
N GLN A 207 -37.06 -13.21 10.83
CA GLN A 207 -37.60 -14.54 10.63
C GLN A 207 -38.14 -14.69 9.21
N ALA A 208 -37.97 -15.86 8.62
CA ALA A 208 -38.66 -16.20 7.39
C ALA A 208 -40.12 -16.53 7.72
N ILE A 209 -41.06 -15.91 7.00
CA ILE A 209 -42.47 -16.29 7.03
C ILE A 209 -42.65 -17.54 6.18
N ASP A 210 -42.04 -17.55 5.00
CA ASP A 210 -42.06 -18.69 4.08
C ASP A 210 -40.91 -19.64 4.40
N SER A 211 -41.17 -20.94 4.37
CA SER A 211 -40.14 -21.96 4.62
C SER A 211 -39.18 -22.15 3.44
N THR A 212 -39.57 -21.72 2.24
CA THR A 212 -38.84 -21.93 0.99
C THR A 212 -38.70 -20.63 0.19
N ALA A 213 -37.63 -20.49 -0.57
CA ALA A 213 -37.46 -19.42 -1.54
C ALA A 213 -36.76 -19.90 -2.82
N SER A 214 -37.15 -19.33 -3.97
CA SER A 214 -36.47 -19.48 -5.26
C SER A 214 -36.36 -18.13 -5.96
N PHE A 215 -35.65 -18.07 -7.09
CA PHE A 215 -35.65 -16.83 -7.85
C PHE A 215 -37.05 -16.49 -8.39
N SER A 216 -37.84 -17.46 -8.83
CA SER A 216 -39.17 -17.19 -9.41
C SER A 216 -40.22 -16.91 -8.33
N ASP A 217 -40.08 -17.54 -7.17
CA ASP A 217 -40.96 -17.43 -6.00
C ASP A 217 -40.14 -17.03 -4.76
N PRO A 218 -39.95 -15.72 -4.51
CA PRO A 218 -39.17 -15.23 -3.37
C PRO A 218 -39.85 -15.53 -2.04
N GLY A 219 -39.07 -15.87 -1.03
CA GLY A 219 -39.58 -16.01 0.33
C GLY A 219 -39.79 -14.65 1.00
N THR A 220 -40.86 -14.54 1.78
CA THR A 220 -41.15 -13.36 2.60
C THR A 220 -40.41 -13.46 3.93
N VAL A 221 -39.74 -12.38 4.31
CA VAL A 221 -38.99 -12.23 5.55
C VAL A 221 -39.61 -11.09 6.33
N SER A 222 -39.90 -11.33 7.60
CA SER A 222 -40.32 -10.30 8.55
C SER A 222 -39.20 -10.03 9.52
N GLY A 223 -39.04 -8.78 9.90
CA GLY A 223 -38.14 -8.41 10.97
C GLY A 223 -38.67 -7.26 11.80
N GLN A 224 -38.04 -7.02 12.93
CA GLN A 224 -38.36 -5.92 13.83
C GLN A 224 -37.06 -5.27 14.33
N ILE A 225 -37.04 -3.95 14.35
CA ILE A 225 -35.92 -3.16 14.86
C ILE A 225 -36.37 -2.45 16.13
N GLN A 226 -35.64 -2.67 17.22
CA GLN A 226 -35.85 -2.01 18.50
C GLN A 226 -34.53 -1.41 18.97
N THR A 227 -34.60 -0.34 19.75
CA THR A 227 -33.48 0.12 20.57
C THR A 227 -33.20 -0.90 21.68
N GLU A 228 -32.00 -0.92 22.22
CA GLU A 228 -31.64 -1.77 23.38
C GLU A 228 -32.53 -1.51 24.61
N ASN A 229 -33.07 -0.29 24.74
CA ASN A 229 -34.03 0.08 25.79
C ASN A 229 -35.48 -0.37 25.52
N GLY A 230 -35.72 -1.14 24.45
CA GLY A 230 -37.03 -1.70 24.10
C GLY A 230 -37.98 -0.74 23.35
N SER A 231 -37.56 0.49 23.04
CA SER A 231 -38.33 1.37 22.15
C SER A 231 -38.21 0.89 20.71
N VAL A 232 -39.29 0.96 19.93
CA VAL A 232 -39.32 0.52 18.51
C VAL A 232 -38.81 1.61 17.58
N VAL A 233 -38.17 1.23 16.47
CA VAL A 233 -37.84 2.15 15.36
C VAL A 233 -39.02 2.16 14.39
N ALA A 234 -40.03 2.97 14.70
CA ALA A 234 -41.33 2.94 14.04
C ALA A 234 -41.48 3.98 12.93
N ASP A 235 -42.23 3.63 11.88
CA ASP A 235 -42.60 4.52 10.78
C ASP A 235 -41.39 5.18 10.08
N GLU A 236 -40.26 4.47 10.00
CA GLU A 236 -39.02 4.94 9.35
C GLU A 236 -38.67 4.15 8.10
N ALA A 237 -38.09 4.84 7.11
CA ALA A 237 -37.46 4.19 5.97
C ALA A 237 -36.05 3.75 6.39
N VAL A 238 -35.85 2.45 6.52
CA VAL A 238 -34.59 1.84 6.98
C VAL A 238 -33.89 1.13 5.84
N GLU A 239 -32.57 1.19 5.84
CA GLU A 239 -31.75 0.44 4.89
C GLU A 239 -31.33 -0.91 5.48
N LEU A 240 -31.59 -1.97 4.73
CA LEU A 240 -31.23 -3.33 5.06
C LEU A 240 -30.27 -3.88 4.02
N ARG A 241 -29.20 -4.52 4.48
CA ARG A 241 -28.30 -5.30 3.63
C ARG A 241 -28.59 -6.78 3.82
N ILE A 242 -29.12 -7.42 2.78
CA ILE A 242 -29.39 -8.86 2.74
C ILE A 242 -28.36 -9.47 1.81
N GLU A 243 -27.47 -10.29 2.37
CA GLU A 243 -26.24 -10.74 1.68
C GLU A 243 -25.40 -9.53 1.19
N ASN A 244 -25.28 -9.34 -0.12
CA ASN A 244 -24.55 -8.23 -0.74
C ASN A 244 -25.48 -7.18 -1.37
N ARG A 245 -26.77 -7.19 -1.03
CA ARG A 245 -27.75 -6.27 -1.61
C ARG A 245 -28.36 -5.36 -0.57
N THR A 246 -28.31 -4.08 -0.87
CA THR A 246 -28.98 -3.02 -0.12
C THR A 246 -30.44 -2.89 -0.55
N ARG A 247 -31.34 -2.75 0.41
CA ARG A 247 -32.77 -2.50 0.19
C ARG A 247 -33.31 -1.53 1.23
N THR A 248 -34.07 -0.55 0.77
CA THR A 248 -34.85 0.30 1.66
C THR A 248 -36.21 -0.35 1.94
N VAL A 249 -36.58 -0.46 3.21
CA VAL A 249 -37.91 -0.92 3.65
C VAL A 249 -38.50 0.09 4.62
N GLN A 250 -39.82 0.11 4.73
CA GLN A 250 -40.53 0.97 5.69
C GLN A 250 -40.89 0.13 6.91
N THR A 251 -40.49 0.57 8.11
CA THR A 251 -41.02 0.00 9.36
C THR A 251 -42.41 0.55 9.64
N ASP A 252 -43.25 -0.24 10.28
CA ASP A 252 -44.58 0.20 10.73
C ASP A 252 -44.55 0.83 12.13
N SER A 253 -45.72 1.20 12.65
CA SER A 253 -45.89 1.77 14.00
C SER A 253 -45.37 0.90 15.15
N SER A 254 -45.09 -0.39 14.91
CA SER A 254 -44.52 -1.33 15.87
C SER A 254 -43.04 -1.65 15.59
N GLY A 255 -42.42 -0.98 14.61
CA GLY A 255 -41.04 -1.20 14.18
C GLY A 255 -40.84 -2.48 13.36
N VAL A 256 -41.93 -3.10 12.89
CA VAL A 256 -41.89 -4.32 12.08
C VAL A 256 -41.78 -3.93 10.60
N PHE A 257 -41.02 -4.71 9.83
CA PHE A 257 -40.95 -4.61 8.38
C PHE A 257 -41.13 -5.98 7.74
N GLU A 258 -41.52 -5.98 6.46
CA GLU A 258 -41.53 -7.16 5.60
C GLU A 258 -40.75 -6.90 4.32
N THR A 259 -40.03 -7.90 3.83
CA THR A 259 -39.27 -7.84 2.59
C THR A 259 -39.18 -9.21 1.91
N GLN A 260 -38.77 -9.22 0.65
CA GLN A 260 -38.65 -10.45 -0.15
C GLN A 260 -37.20 -10.88 -0.32
N TYR A 261 -36.86 -12.10 0.10
CA TYR A 261 -35.59 -12.74 -0.23
C TYR A 261 -35.70 -13.51 -1.55
N ARG A 262 -34.97 -13.06 -2.58
CA ARG A 262 -34.92 -13.67 -3.91
C ARG A 262 -33.50 -14.22 -4.17
N PRO A 263 -33.24 -15.51 -3.88
CA PRO A 263 -31.91 -16.10 -4.03
C PRO A 263 -31.49 -16.16 -5.51
N ARG A 264 -30.20 -15.91 -5.79
CA ARG A 264 -29.59 -16.05 -7.13
C ARG A 264 -28.43 -17.05 -7.13
N SER A 265 -27.41 -16.75 -6.34
CA SER A 265 -26.17 -17.51 -6.21
C SER A 265 -26.10 -18.31 -4.90
N ALA A 266 -27.14 -18.25 -4.07
CA ALA A 266 -27.25 -19.03 -2.84
C ALA A 266 -27.23 -20.53 -3.15
N ARG A 267 -26.63 -21.34 -2.26
CA ARG A 267 -26.62 -22.80 -2.40
C ARG A 267 -28.03 -23.35 -2.17
N LEU A 268 -28.28 -24.55 -2.69
CA LEU A 268 -29.56 -25.24 -2.51
C LEU A 268 -29.72 -25.81 -1.10
N GLY A 269 -30.97 -26.00 -0.70
CA GLY A 269 -31.37 -26.51 0.61
C GLY A 269 -31.35 -25.42 1.70
N SER A 270 -31.39 -25.84 2.96
CA SER A 270 -31.42 -24.92 4.10
C SER A 270 -30.19 -24.01 4.15
N GLN A 271 -30.41 -22.70 3.99
CA GLN A 271 -29.41 -21.65 4.07
C GLN A 271 -29.67 -20.76 5.30
N SER A 272 -28.58 -20.29 5.92
CA SER A 272 -28.63 -19.20 6.92
C SER A 272 -28.26 -17.89 6.24
N VAL A 273 -29.23 -17.00 6.12
CA VAL A 273 -29.09 -15.72 5.41
C VAL A 273 -28.93 -14.59 6.42
N ARG A 274 -27.86 -13.81 6.28
CA ARG A 274 -27.60 -12.63 7.12
C ARG A 274 -28.34 -11.40 6.58
N VAL A 275 -28.98 -10.70 7.50
CA VAL A 275 -29.60 -9.39 7.30
C VAL A 275 -28.91 -8.42 8.25
N GLU A 276 -28.49 -7.27 7.73
CA GLU A 276 -27.91 -6.19 8.51
C GLU A 276 -28.79 -4.95 8.36
N TYR A 277 -29.15 -4.34 9.48
CA TYR A 277 -29.70 -3.00 9.52
C TYR A 277 -28.54 -2.00 9.42
N ALA A 278 -28.53 -1.20 8.36
CA ALA A 278 -27.47 -0.26 8.03
C ALA A 278 -28.01 1.18 8.06
N PRO A 279 -28.17 1.79 9.24
CA PRO A 279 -28.70 3.14 9.36
C PRO A 279 -27.84 4.18 8.61
N ASP A 280 -28.51 5.22 8.10
CA ASP A 280 -27.86 6.38 7.51
C ASP A 280 -26.81 7.01 8.44
N ALA A 281 -25.80 7.66 7.86
CA ALA A 281 -24.73 8.29 8.63
C ALA A 281 -25.22 9.40 9.60
N ASN A 282 -26.42 9.94 9.40
CA ASN A 282 -27.01 10.95 10.27
C ASN A 282 -28.00 10.39 11.30
N SER A 283 -28.32 9.09 11.21
CA SER A 283 -29.28 8.41 12.08
C SER A 283 -28.75 8.36 13.50
N VAL A 284 -29.65 8.33 14.48
CA VAL A 284 -29.32 8.11 15.89
C VAL A 284 -29.01 6.65 16.18
N TYR A 285 -29.45 5.72 15.34
CA TYR A 285 -29.43 4.29 15.63
C TYR A 285 -28.14 3.62 15.18
N LEU A 286 -27.60 2.69 15.97
CA LEU A 286 -26.50 1.83 15.56
C LEU A 286 -26.97 0.77 14.55
N SER A 287 -26.02 0.22 13.80
CA SER A 287 -26.28 -0.97 12.97
C SER A 287 -26.41 -2.19 13.86
N ASP A 288 -27.21 -3.16 13.41
CA ASP A 288 -27.24 -4.50 14.00
C ASP A 288 -27.47 -5.55 12.91
N ASN A 289 -27.10 -6.80 13.18
CA ASN A 289 -27.27 -7.88 12.23
C ASN A 289 -27.93 -9.11 12.86
N ALA A 290 -28.73 -9.79 12.05
CA ALA A 290 -29.43 -10.98 12.44
C ALA A 290 -29.42 -11.99 11.28
N THR A 291 -29.79 -13.24 11.57
CA THR A 291 -29.85 -14.30 10.56
C THR A 291 -31.18 -15.00 10.61
N PHE A 292 -31.68 -15.40 9.44
CA PHE A 292 -32.84 -16.28 9.33
C PHE A 292 -32.47 -17.52 8.50
N ALA A 293 -33.18 -18.63 8.75
CA ALA A 293 -33.04 -19.84 7.96
C ALA A 293 -34.14 -19.94 6.90
N ILE A 294 -33.80 -20.37 5.70
CA ILE A 294 -34.75 -20.61 4.61
C ILE A 294 -34.27 -21.74 3.69
N ASP A 295 -35.17 -22.56 3.16
CA ASP A 295 -34.83 -23.61 2.21
C ASP A 295 -34.79 -23.05 0.77
N VAL A 296 -33.62 -23.06 0.14
CA VAL A 296 -33.43 -22.48 -1.19
C VAL A 296 -33.65 -23.54 -2.27
N GLN A 297 -34.57 -23.24 -3.18
CA GLN A 297 -34.92 -24.09 -4.32
C GLN A 297 -34.31 -23.58 -5.63
N GLN A 298 -33.99 -24.52 -6.51
CA GLN A 298 -33.40 -24.22 -7.81
C GLN A 298 -34.46 -23.87 -8.85
N VAL A 299 -34.13 -22.93 -9.73
CA VAL A 299 -34.82 -22.72 -11.01
C VAL A 299 -33.82 -22.72 -12.16
N THR A 300 -34.24 -23.24 -13.32
CA THR A 300 -33.42 -23.28 -14.54
C THR A 300 -33.74 -22.07 -15.42
N PRO A 301 -32.76 -21.20 -15.71
CA PRO A 301 -32.96 -20.08 -16.60
C PRO A 301 -32.91 -20.49 -18.08
N ASP A 302 -33.55 -19.69 -18.92
CA ASP A 302 -33.36 -19.71 -20.37
C ASP A 302 -32.17 -18.79 -20.73
N VAL A 303 -31.15 -19.37 -21.37
CA VAL A 303 -29.97 -18.64 -21.84
C VAL A 303 -29.98 -18.60 -23.36
N THR A 304 -29.80 -17.42 -23.92
CA THR A 304 -29.62 -17.22 -25.37
C THR A 304 -28.37 -16.38 -25.62
N SER A 305 -27.76 -16.56 -26.79
CA SER A 305 -26.56 -15.83 -27.17
C SER A 305 -26.58 -15.36 -28.61
N GLU A 306 -26.11 -14.13 -28.83
CA GLU A 306 -25.95 -13.49 -30.14
C GLU A 306 -24.49 -13.10 -30.33
N ILE A 307 -23.93 -13.44 -31.50
CA ILE A 307 -22.51 -13.34 -31.84
C ILE A 307 -22.42 -12.59 -33.17
N ALA A 308 -21.63 -11.51 -33.23
CA ALA A 308 -21.40 -10.76 -34.46
C ALA A 308 -19.98 -10.17 -34.53
N PRO A 309 -19.27 -10.29 -35.67
CA PRO A 309 -19.66 -11.00 -36.89
C PRO A 309 -19.55 -12.53 -36.75
N GLU A 310 -20.19 -13.28 -37.67
CA GLU A 310 -20.17 -14.76 -37.69
C GLU A 310 -18.85 -15.34 -38.24
N THR A 311 -17.96 -14.52 -38.76
CA THR A 311 -16.65 -14.93 -39.30
C THR A 311 -15.56 -13.99 -38.79
N VAL A 312 -14.52 -14.56 -38.20
CA VAL A 312 -13.42 -13.81 -37.55
C VAL A 312 -12.08 -14.53 -37.72
N GLY A 313 -11.00 -13.76 -37.88
CA GLY A 313 -9.61 -14.23 -37.84
C GLY A 313 -8.89 -13.79 -36.56
N TYR A 314 -7.59 -14.05 -36.49
CA TYR A 314 -6.74 -13.61 -35.38
C TYR A 314 -6.79 -12.08 -35.21
N GLY A 315 -6.97 -11.61 -33.98
CA GLY A 315 -6.99 -10.19 -33.64
C GLY A 315 -8.30 -9.45 -34.00
N ASP A 316 -9.16 -10.06 -34.81
CA ASP A 316 -10.49 -9.55 -35.11
C ASP A 316 -11.34 -9.44 -33.84
N ARG A 317 -12.28 -8.50 -33.87
CA ARG A 317 -13.22 -8.25 -32.78
C ARG A 317 -14.56 -8.93 -33.04
N LEU A 318 -15.01 -9.67 -32.05
CA LEU A 318 -16.31 -10.32 -31.95
C LEU A 318 -17.10 -9.67 -30.81
N ASN A 319 -18.32 -9.23 -31.05
CA ASN A 319 -19.26 -8.87 -30.00
C ASN A 319 -20.10 -10.10 -29.63
N ALA A 320 -20.03 -10.50 -28.37
CA ALA A 320 -20.84 -11.57 -27.82
C ALA A 320 -21.83 -11.01 -26.80
N THR A 321 -23.12 -11.26 -27.01
CA THR A 321 -24.19 -10.88 -26.11
C THR A 321 -24.89 -12.13 -25.60
N ALA A 322 -25.08 -12.23 -24.28
CA ALA A 322 -25.88 -13.25 -23.65
C ALA A 322 -27.11 -12.63 -22.99
N SER A 323 -28.25 -13.32 -23.07
CA SER A 323 -29.46 -12.98 -22.32
C SER A 323 -29.86 -14.16 -21.44
N VAL A 324 -29.99 -13.90 -20.14
CA VAL A 324 -30.41 -14.85 -19.12
C VAL A 324 -31.78 -14.43 -18.60
N THR A 325 -32.76 -15.29 -18.81
CA THR A 325 -34.16 -14.99 -18.49
C THR A 325 -34.83 -16.13 -17.74
N LEU A 326 -35.85 -15.81 -16.96
CA LEU A 326 -36.80 -16.75 -16.38
C LEU A 326 -38.20 -16.31 -16.82
N GLY A 327 -38.72 -16.94 -17.87
CA GLY A 327 -39.89 -16.44 -18.59
C GLY A 327 -39.58 -15.09 -19.25
N LEU A 328 -40.34 -14.04 -18.92
CA LEU A 328 -40.15 -12.70 -19.49
C LEU A 328 -39.25 -11.78 -18.65
N ARG A 329 -38.72 -12.26 -17.51
CA ARG A 329 -37.92 -11.46 -16.60
C ARG A 329 -36.43 -11.78 -16.78
N GLY A 330 -35.64 -10.75 -17.07
CA GLY A 330 -34.18 -10.84 -17.04
C GLY A 330 -33.65 -11.10 -15.64
N VAL A 331 -32.59 -11.91 -15.54
CA VAL A 331 -31.92 -12.23 -14.28
C VAL A 331 -30.61 -11.46 -14.21
N ASP A 332 -30.55 -10.45 -13.35
CA ASP A 332 -29.40 -9.59 -13.14
C ASP A 332 -28.37 -10.20 -12.17
N GLU A 333 -27.13 -9.71 -12.25
CA GLU A 333 -26.00 -10.15 -11.42
C GLU A 333 -25.66 -11.65 -11.54
N VAL A 334 -25.92 -12.25 -12.69
CA VAL A 334 -25.53 -13.64 -13.00
C VAL A 334 -24.23 -13.62 -13.79
N PRO A 335 -23.18 -14.34 -13.33
CA PRO A 335 -21.94 -14.47 -14.08
C PRO A 335 -22.16 -15.28 -15.34
N VAL A 336 -21.61 -14.79 -16.44
CA VAL A 336 -21.61 -15.44 -17.75
C VAL A 336 -20.17 -15.57 -18.21
N GLU A 337 -19.80 -16.78 -18.62
CA GLU A 337 -18.53 -17.05 -19.29
C GLU A 337 -18.79 -17.26 -20.78
N PHE A 338 -18.02 -16.59 -21.62
CA PHE A 338 -17.94 -16.89 -23.05
C PHE A 338 -16.70 -17.74 -23.31
N ALA A 339 -16.90 -18.90 -23.93
CA ALA A 339 -15.82 -19.81 -24.30
C ALA A 339 -15.89 -20.18 -25.78
N ILE A 340 -14.73 -20.42 -26.40
CA ILE A 340 -14.63 -20.97 -27.76
C ILE A 340 -13.78 -22.24 -27.67
N GLY A 341 -14.40 -23.40 -27.91
CA GLY A 341 -13.79 -24.67 -27.51
C GLY A 341 -13.59 -24.73 -25.99
N ASP A 342 -12.39 -25.10 -25.54
CA ASP A 342 -12.05 -25.18 -24.11
C ASP A 342 -11.51 -23.85 -23.55
N THR A 343 -11.33 -22.83 -24.39
CA THR A 343 -10.74 -21.55 -23.99
C THR A 343 -11.83 -20.57 -23.57
N VAL A 344 -11.79 -20.10 -22.31
CA VAL A 344 -12.62 -18.98 -21.85
C VAL A 344 -12.03 -17.68 -22.38
N VAL A 345 -12.78 -16.99 -23.23
CA VAL A 345 -12.34 -15.78 -23.93
C VAL A 345 -12.86 -14.49 -23.28
N ALA A 346 -13.93 -14.58 -22.49
CA ALA A 346 -14.43 -13.47 -21.67
C ALA A 346 -15.25 -13.96 -20.47
N ARG A 347 -15.30 -13.13 -19.43
CA ARG A 347 -16.13 -13.29 -18.23
C ARG A 347 -16.83 -11.97 -17.97
N THR A 348 -18.13 -12.03 -17.74
CA THR A 348 -18.95 -10.83 -17.51
C THR A 348 -20.12 -11.18 -16.59
N THR A 349 -20.95 -10.20 -16.29
CA THR A 349 -22.13 -10.36 -15.42
C THR A 349 -23.33 -9.69 -16.07
N THR A 350 -24.50 -10.31 -15.96
CA THR A 350 -25.75 -9.72 -16.50
C THR A 350 -26.12 -8.43 -15.77
N GLY A 351 -26.53 -7.43 -16.55
CA GLY A 351 -27.11 -6.19 -16.03
C GLY A 351 -28.57 -6.34 -15.60
N PRO A 352 -29.26 -5.24 -15.24
CA PRO A 352 -30.63 -5.24 -14.72
C PRO A 352 -31.68 -5.93 -15.60
N ASN A 353 -31.44 -5.97 -16.92
CA ASN A 353 -32.34 -6.60 -17.89
C ASN A 353 -31.98 -8.07 -18.18
N GLY A 354 -31.02 -8.66 -17.45
CA GLY A 354 -30.55 -10.02 -17.68
C GLY A 354 -29.61 -10.18 -18.88
N THR A 355 -29.12 -9.08 -19.45
CA THR A 355 -28.23 -9.09 -20.62
C THR A 355 -26.79 -8.76 -20.23
N ALA A 356 -25.82 -9.42 -20.86
CA ALA A 356 -24.41 -9.07 -20.76
C ALA A 356 -23.77 -9.05 -22.16
N THR A 357 -22.93 -8.07 -22.45
CA THR A 357 -22.28 -7.91 -23.75
C THR A 357 -20.79 -7.69 -23.55
N GLU A 358 -19.97 -8.42 -24.32
CA GLU A 358 -18.52 -8.30 -24.31
C GLU A 358 -17.96 -8.20 -25.73
N THR A 359 -16.90 -7.40 -25.89
CA THR A 359 -16.11 -7.34 -27.14
C THR A 359 -14.84 -8.18 -26.97
N ILE A 360 -14.84 -9.34 -27.60
CA ILE A 360 -13.75 -10.33 -27.56
C ILE A 360 -12.80 -10.05 -28.74
N ARG A 361 -11.49 -10.01 -28.48
CA ARG A 361 -10.47 -10.13 -29.53
C ARG A 361 -10.08 -11.59 -29.67
N LEU A 362 -10.18 -12.15 -30.87
CA LEU A 362 -9.92 -13.57 -31.06
C LEU A 362 -8.43 -13.89 -30.88
N PRO A 363 -8.04 -14.72 -29.88
CA PRO A 363 -6.64 -15.04 -29.64
C PRO A 363 -6.15 -16.12 -30.61
N ALA A 364 -4.82 -16.25 -30.70
CA ALA A 364 -4.18 -17.23 -31.57
C ALA A 364 -4.40 -18.68 -31.12
N SER A 365 -4.72 -18.91 -29.84
CA SER A 365 -4.94 -20.24 -29.27
C SER A 365 -6.24 -20.91 -29.71
N ILE A 366 -7.11 -20.18 -30.42
CA ILE A 366 -8.33 -20.74 -31.01
C ILE A 366 -7.98 -21.25 -32.40
N ASN A 367 -8.21 -22.53 -32.65
CA ASN A 367 -7.99 -23.14 -33.96
C ASN A 367 -8.98 -22.60 -35.01
N ASP A 368 -8.56 -22.54 -36.27
CA ASP A 368 -9.42 -22.20 -37.41
C ASP A 368 -10.48 -23.28 -37.72
N GLY A 369 -11.44 -22.93 -38.59
CA GLY A 369 -12.58 -23.75 -38.99
C GLY A 369 -13.89 -23.42 -38.26
N ASP A 370 -14.87 -24.32 -38.35
CA ASP A 370 -16.16 -24.18 -37.69
C ASP A 370 -16.01 -24.32 -36.17
N ARG A 371 -16.41 -23.28 -35.44
CA ARG A 371 -16.35 -23.20 -33.98
C ARG A 371 -17.72 -22.84 -33.40
N ARG A 372 -17.82 -22.95 -32.08
CA ARG A 372 -18.99 -22.51 -31.32
C ARG A 372 -18.53 -21.61 -30.20
N VAL A 373 -19.21 -20.48 -30.05
CA VAL A 373 -19.14 -19.67 -28.86
C VAL A 373 -20.16 -20.21 -27.87
N ILE A 374 -19.70 -20.63 -26.71
CA ILE A 374 -20.52 -21.12 -25.60
C ILE A 374 -20.68 -19.96 -24.62
N ALA A 375 -21.89 -19.46 -24.47
CA ALA A 375 -22.26 -18.56 -23.37
C ALA A 375 -22.85 -19.40 -22.24
N ARG A 376 -22.17 -19.51 -21.10
CA ARG A 376 -22.60 -20.38 -19.99
C ARG A 376 -22.64 -19.68 -18.65
N ILE A 377 -23.58 -20.10 -17.82
CA ILE A 377 -23.64 -19.77 -16.39
C ILE A 377 -22.90 -20.89 -15.65
N PRO A 378 -21.74 -20.61 -15.01
CA PRO A 378 -20.89 -21.62 -14.38
C PRO A 378 -21.38 -22.04 -12.99
N TYR A 379 -22.70 -22.04 -12.77
CA TYR A 379 -23.27 -22.36 -11.46
C TYR A 379 -23.57 -23.85 -11.30
N GLU A 380 -23.16 -24.38 -10.15
CA GLU A 380 -23.48 -25.73 -9.71
C GLU A 380 -24.18 -25.68 -8.35
N ASN A 381 -25.29 -26.41 -8.22
CA ASN A 381 -26.04 -26.51 -6.96
C ASN A 381 -26.36 -25.14 -6.34
N ARG A 382 -26.78 -24.17 -7.18
CA ARG A 382 -27.21 -22.82 -6.79
C ARG A 382 -28.68 -22.58 -7.13
N ALA A 383 -29.27 -21.54 -6.53
CA ALA A 383 -30.66 -21.14 -6.73
C ALA A 383 -31.00 -20.90 -8.22
N ILE A 384 -30.08 -20.31 -8.99
CA ILE A 384 -30.11 -20.35 -10.45
C ILE A 384 -29.26 -21.53 -10.92
N ALA A 385 -29.84 -22.43 -11.71
CA ALA A 385 -29.10 -23.54 -12.30
C ALA A 385 -28.08 -23.05 -13.33
N GLY A 386 -26.99 -23.80 -13.49
CA GLY A 386 -26.12 -23.65 -14.65
C GLY A 386 -26.90 -23.95 -15.94
N ALA A 387 -26.68 -23.13 -16.96
CA ALA A 387 -27.28 -23.25 -18.27
C ALA A 387 -26.32 -22.67 -19.31
N GLN A 388 -26.46 -23.09 -20.56
CA GLN A 388 -25.60 -22.61 -21.64
C GLN A 388 -26.36 -22.46 -22.96
N SER A 389 -25.84 -21.58 -23.80
CA SER A 389 -26.24 -21.40 -25.19
C SER A 389 -25.00 -21.54 -26.08
N GLU A 390 -25.19 -22.10 -27.26
CA GLU A 390 -24.13 -22.29 -28.25
C GLU A 390 -24.50 -21.54 -29.53
N THR A 391 -23.60 -20.67 -30.00
CA THR A 391 -23.76 -19.95 -31.26
C THR A 391 -22.60 -20.28 -32.21
N PRO A 392 -22.85 -20.66 -33.47
CA PRO A 392 -21.78 -20.98 -34.41
C PRO A 392 -20.96 -19.73 -34.79
N VAL A 393 -19.67 -19.92 -35.04
CA VAL A 393 -18.78 -18.90 -35.59
C VAL A 393 -17.73 -19.59 -36.47
N VAL A 394 -17.37 -18.99 -37.59
CA VAL A 394 -16.31 -19.48 -38.47
C VAL A 394 -15.02 -18.75 -38.14
N VAL A 395 -14.01 -19.49 -37.68
CA VAL A 395 -12.68 -18.92 -37.46
C VAL A 395 -11.86 -19.13 -38.73
N VAL A 396 -11.39 -18.05 -39.35
CA VAL A 396 -10.56 -18.15 -40.57
C VAL A 396 -9.08 -18.17 -40.21
N GLU A 397 -8.33 -19.01 -40.92
CA GLU A 397 -6.87 -18.99 -40.83
C GLU A 397 -6.34 -17.61 -41.26
N THR A 398 -5.59 -16.97 -40.37
CA THR A 398 -4.94 -15.69 -40.62
C THR A 398 -3.51 -15.95 -41.08
N ARG A 399 -3.25 -15.68 -42.36
CA ARG A 399 -1.92 -15.88 -42.95
C ARG A 399 -0.86 -15.05 -42.22
N THR A 400 0.27 -15.68 -41.92
CA THR A 400 1.42 -15.03 -41.29
C THR A 400 2.59 -14.88 -42.25
N THR A 401 3.50 -13.98 -41.90
CA THR A 401 4.80 -13.82 -42.54
C THR A 401 5.87 -13.81 -41.44
N LEU A 402 6.97 -14.52 -41.71
CA LEU A 402 8.09 -14.64 -40.80
C LEU A 402 9.32 -14.07 -41.49
N SER A 403 10.07 -13.24 -40.78
CA SER A 403 11.37 -12.73 -41.21
C SER A 403 12.45 -13.21 -40.24
N VAL A 404 13.65 -13.48 -40.76
CA VAL A 404 14.79 -13.88 -39.94
C VAL A 404 16.09 -13.30 -40.51
N SER A 405 16.93 -12.82 -39.62
CA SER A 405 18.28 -12.34 -39.87
C SER A 405 19.23 -12.98 -38.85
N ALA A 406 20.46 -13.23 -39.28
CA ALA A 406 21.47 -13.84 -38.44
C ALA A 406 22.81 -13.12 -38.65
N SER A 407 23.52 -12.84 -37.56
CA SER A 407 24.84 -12.23 -37.55
C SER A 407 25.76 -12.95 -36.57
N ARG A 408 27.07 -12.94 -36.82
CA ARG A 408 28.04 -13.39 -35.82
C ARG A 408 28.09 -12.38 -34.66
N ALA A 409 28.14 -12.90 -33.44
CA ALA A 409 28.43 -12.18 -32.22
C ALA A 409 29.57 -12.90 -31.49
N ASP A 410 30.18 -12.25 -30.50
CA ASP A 410 31.33 -12.80 -29.78
C ASP A 410 30.99 -14.15 -29.10
N ASP A 411 29.73 -14.32 -28.68
CA ASP A 411 29.23 -15.52 -27.98
C ASP A 411 28.43 -16.49 -28.88
N GLY A 412 28.47 -16.34 -30.21
CA GLY A 412 27.83 -17.28 -31.15
C GLY A 412 27.10 -16.62 -32.33
N ILE A 413 25.93 -17.15 -32.69
CA ILE A 413 25.09 -16.59 -33.76
C ILE A 413 23.90 -15.86 -33.14
N LEU A 414 23.88 -14.54 -33.30
CA LEU A 414 22.74 -13.71 -32.94
C LEU A 414 21.67 -13.80 -34.03
N VAL A 415 20.52 -14.33 -33.67
CA VAL A 415 19.35 -14.47 -34.54
C VAL A 415 18.29 -13.47 -34.10
N ARG A 416 17.79 -12.69 -35.06
CA ARG A 416 16.66 -11.78 -34.88
C ARG A 416 15.60 -12.05 -35.93
N GLY A 417 14.35 -11.97 -35.56
CA GLY A 417 13.26 -12.08 -36.51
C GLY A 417 11.98 -11.46 -36.02
N GLN A 418 10.97 -11.49 -36.88
CA GLN A 418 9.66 -10.96 -36.59
C GLN A 418 8.59 -11.84 -37.24
N LEU A 419 7.57 -12.19 -36.46
CA LEU A 419 6.36 -12.87 -36.89
C LEU A 419 5.21 -11.86 -36.87
N GLN A 420 4.56 -11.72 -38.01
CA GLN A 420 3.44 -10.79 -38.19
C GLN A 420 2.37 -11.41 -39.09
N THR A 421 1.14 -10.93 -39.02
CA THR A 421 0.10 -11.27 -40.00
C THR A 421 0.51 -10.73 -41.38
N SER A 422 -0.07 -11.27 -42.44
CA SER A 422 0.12 -10.74 -43.80
C SER A 422 -0.37 -9.29 -43.97
N ALA A 423 -1.21 -8.79 -43.04
CA ALA A 423 -1.62 -7.40 -42.97
C ALA A 423 -0.61 -6.50 -42.24
N GLY A 424 0.41 -7.08 -41.60
CA GLY A 424 1.45 -6.37 -40.85
C GLY A 424 1.20 -6.25 -39.35
N ASP A 425 0.17 -6.90 -38.81
CA ASP A 425 -0.09 -6.89 -37.37
C ASP A 425 0.91 -7.81 -36.64
N PRO A 426 1.49 -7.38 -35.51
CA PRO A 426 2.42 -8.21 -34.76
C PRO A 426 1.73 -9.42 -34.15
N VAL A 427 2.42 -10.55 -34.13
CA VAL A 427 1.93 -11.80 -33.51
C VAL A 427 2.72 -12.07 -32.24
N ALA A 428 2.12 -11.77 -31.09
CA ALA A 428 2.77 -11.83 -29.79
C ALA A 428 2.65 -13.20 -29.08
N GLY A 429 3.65 -13.55 -28.28
CA GLY A 429 3.63 -14.71 -27.39
C GLY A 429 3.51 -16.05 -28.11
N ARG A 430 4.04 -16.16 -29.34
CA ARG A 430 3.98 -17.39 -30.13
C ARG A 430 5.35 -18.03 -30.29
N PRO A 431 5.43 -19.37 -30.22
CA PRO A 431 6.69 -20.08 -30.32
C PRO A 431 7.18 -20.16 -31.77
N VAL A 432 8.41 -19.70 -32.03
CA VAL A 432 9.13 -19.85 -33.29
C VAL A 432 10.25 -20.86 -33.12
N ARG A 433 10.25 -21.89 -33.97
CA ARG A 433 11.27 -22.93 -33.99
C ARG A 433 12.47 -22.47 -34.83
N LEU A 434 13.64 -22.39 -34.22
CA LEU A 434 14.89 -22.05 -34.88
C LEU A 434 15.74 -23.31 -35.06
N GLN A 435 16.21 -23.54 -36.29
CA GLN A 435 17.10 -24.63 -36.65
C GLN A 435 18.35 -24.09 -37.34
N VAL A 436 19.52 -24.57 -36.94
CA VAL A 436 20.80 -24.13 -37.50
C VAL A 436 21.54 -25.29 -38.14
N GLY A 437 21.78 -25.19 -39.44
CA GLY A 437 22.38 -26.28 -40.23
C GLY A 437 21.61 -27.59 -40.07
N ALA A 438 22.35 -28.68 -39.82
CA ALA A 438 21.78 -29.98 -39.43
C ALA A 438 21.74 -30.19 -37.91
N GLY A 439 22.01 -29.13 -37.13
CA GLY A 439 22.14 -29.18 -35.68
C GLY A 439 20.81 -29.10 -34.92
N GLY A 440 20.91 -28.78 -33.64
CA GLY A 440 19.79 -28.71 -32.70
C GLY A 440 18.72 -27.68 -33.08
N THR A 441 17.53 -27.90 -32.53
CA THR A 441 16.38 -27.00 -32.66
C THR A 441 16.17 -26.27 -31.34
N GLN A 442 15.97 -24.95 -31.40
CA GLN A 442 15.63 -24.12 -30.24
C GLN A 442 14.27 -23.46 -30.44
N LEU A 443 13.51 -23.29 -29.37
CA LEU A 443 12.26 -22.55 -29.36
C LEU A 443 12.51 -21.14 -28.80
N VAL A 444 11.95 -20.13 -29.45
CA VAL A 444 11.93 -18.76 -28.94
C VAL A 444 10.52 -18.21 -29.05
N GLU A 445 10.06 -17.48 -28.03
CA GLU A 445 8.75 -16.83 -28.07
C GLU A 445 8.87 -15.43 -28.65
N THR A 446 7.86 -15.02 -29.41
CA THR A 446 7.74 -13.63 -29.88
C THR A 446 7.32 -12.71 -28.74
N ASP A 447 7.90 -11.51 -28.70
CA ASP A 447 7.49 -10.45 -27.81
C ASP A 447 6.16 -9.79 -28.26
N ARG A 448 5.73 -8.77 -27.52
CA ARG A 448 4.51 -8.00 -27.79
C ARG A 448 4.47 -7.34 -29.19
N ASP A 449 5.63 -7.08 -29.79
CA ASP A 449 5.75 -6.46 -31.11
C ASP A 449 5.97 -7.52 -32.21
N GLY A 450 5.80 -8.81 -31.85
CA GLY A 450 5.98 -9.95 -32.73
C GLY A 450 7.44 -10.27 -33.03
N SER A 451 8.39 -9.61 -32.35
CA SER A 451 9.82 -9.78 -32.58
C SER A 451 10.39 -10.88 -31.70
N PHE A 452 11.50 -11.48 -32.10
CA PHE A 452 12.25 -12.41 -31.24
C PHE A 452 13.74 -12.22 -31.46
N GLN A 453 14.51 -12.43 -30.39
CA GLN A 453 15.97 -12.39 -30.41
C GLN A 453 16.54 -13.51 -29.56
N THR A 454 17.53 -14.22 -30.07
CA THR A 454 18.27 -15.21 -29.27
C THR A 454 19.69 -15.38 -29.80
N VAL A 455 20.58 -15.89 -28.94
CA VAL A 455 21.95 -16.27 -29.30
C VAL A 455 22.03 -17.78 -29.29
N LEU A 456 22.45 -18.36 -30.42
CA LEU A 456 22.62 -19.80 -30.59
C LEU A 456 24.10 -20.15 -30.41
N GLY A 457 24.38 -21.09 -29.50
CA GLY A 457 25.73 -21.47 -29.08
C GLY A 457 26.53 -22.27 -30.12
N ASP A 458 27.83 -21.99 -30.14
CA ASP A 458 28.96 -22.64 -30.83
C ASP A 458 28.68 -23.43 -32.11
N LEU A 459 28.91 -22.77 -33.25
CA LEU A 459 29.29 -23.46 -34.47
C LEU A 459 30.77 -23.17 -34.73
N GLN A 460 31.61 -24.11 -34.28
CA GLN A 460 32.91 -24.33 -34.88
C GLN A 460 32.69 -24.45 -36.40
N ASN A 461 33.07 -23.41 -37.16
CA ASN A 461 33.68 -23.48 -38.49
C ASN A 461 33.46 -22.18 -39.28
N ASN A 462 34.49 -21.79 -40.04
CA ASN A 462 34.44 -20.84 -41.16
C ASN A 462 33.61 -21.39 -42.33
N GLU A 463 32.43 -21.94 -42.06
CA GLU A 463 31.52 -22.51 -43.05
C GLU A 463 30.25 -21.66 -43.14
N SER A 464 29.61 -21.69 -44.30
CA SER A 464 28.32 -21.04 -44.49
C SER A 464 27.24 -21.84 -43.78
N VAL A 465 26.54 -21.21 -42.83
CA VAL A 465 25.51 -21.87 -42.01
C VAL A 465 24.12 -21.36 -42.40
N ARG A 466 23.18 -22.28 -42.60
CA ARG A 466 21.77 -21.95 -42.84
C ARG A 466 21.02 -21.88 -41.51
N VAL A 467 20.38 -20.74 -41.24
CA VAL A 467 19.44 -20.58 -40.13
C VAL A 467 18.03 -20.59 -40.70
N THR A 468 17.20 -21.53 -40.22
CA THR A 468 15.80 -21.66 -40.62
C THR A 468 14.92 -21.36 -39.41
N ALA A 469 14.02 -20.40 -39.54
CA ALA A 469 12.98 -20.11 -38.57
C ALA A 469 11.64 -20.63 -39.09
N THR A 470 10.90 -21.35 -38.27
CA THR A 470 9.62 -21.95 -38.63
C THR A 470 8.59 -21.65 -37.54
N TYR A 471 7.51 -20.99 -37.93
CA TYR A 471 6.28 -20.93 -37.17
C TYR A 471 5.32 -22.00 -37.71
N ASP A 472 5.01 -22.99 -36.89
CA ASP A 472 4.11 -24.10 -37.21
C ASP A 472 3.47 -24.58 -35.92
N GLU A 473 2.24 -24.13 -35.67
CA GLU A 473 1.51 -24.44 -34.45
C GLU A 473 0.13 -25.04 -34.80
N PRO A 474 -0.04 -26.37 -34.65
CA PRO A 474 -1.25 -27.06 -35.10
C PRO A 474 -2.53 -26.64 -34.36
N SER A 475 -2.40 -26.10 -33.15
CA SER A 475 -3.52 -25.60 -32.34
C SER A 475 -3.56 -24.07 -32.39
N SER A 476 -3.77 -23.52 -33.58
CA SER A 476 -3.77 -22.09 -33.85
C SER A 476 -4.70 -21.73 -35.01
N ASN A 477 -5.20 -20.49 -35.05
CA ASN A 477 -5.83 -19.91 -36.25
C ASN A 477 -4.83 -19.11 -37.10
N LEU A 478 -3.55 -19.12 -36.75
CA LEU A 478 -2.51 -18.48 -37.52
C LEU A 478 -1.93 -19.48 -38.52
N GLY A 479 -1.83 -19.07 -39.78
CA GLY A 479 -1.19 -19.88 -40.82
C GLY A 479 0.30 -20.05 -40.56
N ASN A 480 0.85 -21.17 -41.00
CA ASN A 480 2.28 -21.49 -40.85
C ASN A 480 3.17 -20.53 -41.67
N ALA A 481 4.38 -20.26 -41.16
CA ALA A 481 5.37 -19.46 -41.88
C ALA A 481 6.79 -20.03 -41.70
N THR A 482 7.63 -19.86 -42.71
CA THR A 482 9.03 -20.29 -42.67
C THR A 482 9.91 -19.24 -43.33
N ALA A 483 11.04 -18.94 -42.70
CA ALA A 483 12.04 -18.02 -43.18
C ALA A 483 13.43 -18.65 -43.09
N THR A 484 14.31 -18.31 -44.02
CA THR A 484 15.66 -18.86 -44.06
C THR A 484 16.66 -17.77 -44.37
N THR A 485 17.77 -17.74 -43.63
CA THR A 485 18.92 -16.89 -43.92
C THR A 485 20.21 -17.70 -43.91
N THR A 486 21.22 -17.24 -44.63
CA THR A 486 22.53 -17.91 -44.71
C THR A 486 23.60 -16.97 -44.20
N LEU A 487 24.31 -17.41 -43.16
CA LEU A 487 25.47 -16.73 -42.63
C LEU A 487 26.70 -17.20 -43.41
N VAL A 488 27.32 -16.34 -44.20
CA VAL A 488 28.50 -16.68 -45.03
C VAL A 488 29.74 -16.82 -44.14
N ALA A 489 30.61 -17.78 -44.43
CA ALA A 489 31.93 -17.95 -43.83
C ALA A 489 32.73 -16.62 -43.79
N GLY A 490 33.29 -16.25 -42.64
CA GLY A 490 34.15 -15.07 -42.53
C GLY A 490 35.51 -15.33 -43.14
N SER A 491 35.89 -14.60 -44.20
CA SER A 491 37.29 -14.50 -44.62
C SER A 491 38.02 -13.53 -43.68
N GLY A 492 39.12 -14.00 -43.08
CA GLY A 492 40.10 -13.12 -42.43
C GLY A 492 40.58 -12.03 -43.39
N GLY A 493 40.86 -10.85 -42.84
CA GLY A 493 41.09 -9.61 -43.60
C GLY A 493 42.19 -9.66 -44.67
N GLY A 494 42.01 -8.83 -45.71
CA GLY A 494 43.04 -8.53 -46.70
C GLY A 494 42.51 -7.98 -48.04
N ASN A 495 42.34 -6.65 -48.11
CA ASN A 495 42.17 -5.74 -49.27
C ASN A 495 41.20 -6.05 -50.44
N PRO A 496 40.42 -5.05 -50.91
CA PRO A 496 39.64 -5.14 -52.14
C PRO A 496 40.51 -4.94 -53.40
N PRO A 497 40.29 -5.68 -54.50
CA PRO A 497 40.81 -5.31 -55.81
C PRO A 497 39.93 -4.24 -56.48
N VAL A 498 40.60 -3.23 -57.02
CA VAL A 498 40.08 -2.17 -57.91
C VAL A 498 39.65 -2.76 -59.27
N GLY A 499 38.60 -2.20 -59.88
CA GLY A 499 37.87 -2.67 -61.09
C GLY A 499 38.62 -2.65 -62.44
N PRO A 500 37.94 -2.77 -63.62
CA PRO A 500 36.97 -1.74 -64.07
C PRO A 500 35.72 -2.22 -64.86
N ASP A 501 34.77 -1.28 -64.98
CA ASP A 501 33.66 -1.03 -65.93
C ASP A 501 33.14 -2.11 -66.91
N GLU A 502 31.82 -2.37 -66.89
CA GLU A 502 30.87 -2.11 -67.99
C GLU A 502 29.44 -2.58 -67.62
N ASN A 503 28.44 -1.72 -67.86
CA ASN A 503 26.99 -1.93 -67.64
C ASN A 503 26.31 -1.92 -69.03
N PRO A 504 25.20 -2.65 -69.32
CA PRO A 504 23.88 -2.08 -69.00
C PRO A 504 22.70 -3.08 -68.71
N ALA A 505 21.70 -2.56 -67.99
CA ALA A 505 20.26 -2.89 -67.99
C ALA A 505 19.84 -4.26 -67.37
N THR A 506 18.87 -4.40 -66.45
CA THR A 506 17.62 -3.67 -66.24
C THR A 506 16.98 -4.13 -64.92
N GLY A 507 16.69 -3.21 -64.00
CA GLY A 507 15.38 -3.24 -63.31
C GLY A 507 15.33 -3.37 -61.79
N PHE A 508 15.88 -2.42 -61.03
CA PHE A 508 15.28 -1.97 -59.77
C PHE A 508 15.42 -0.45 -59.69
N VAL A 509 14.29 0.24 -59.88
CA VAL A 509 14.19 1.70 -59.75
C VAL A 509 13.91 2.02 -58.29
N ASN A 510 14.89 2.70 -57.69
CA ASN A 510 14.89 3.73 -56.64
C ASN A 510 13.67 3.96 -55.73
N GLY A 511 14.02 4.16 -54.46
CA GLY A 511 13.29 4.99 -53.50
C GLY A 511 14.13 5.32 -52.25
N ILE A 512 15.31 5.91 -52.40
CA ILE A 512 16.11 6.50 -51.32
C ILE A 512 15.41 7.78 -50.85
N ILE A 513 15.08 7.87 -49.55
CA ILE A 513 15.13 9.14 -48.83
C ILE A 513 15.80 8.87 -47.48
N GLY A 514 17.05 9.29 -47.37
CA GLY A 514 17.67 9.51 -46.07
C GLY A 514 17.13 10.80 -45.47
N TYR A 515 16.65 10.75 -44.23
CA TYR A 515 16.52 11.94 -43.40
C TYR A 515 17.32 11.75 -42.11
N SER A 516 18.33 12.61 -42.01
CA SER A 516 19.01 13.00 -40.80
C SER A 516 18.02 13.64 -39.84
N TRP A 517 18.13 13.33 -38.56
CA TRP A 517 17.54 14.10 -37.47
C TRP A 517 18.61 14.39 -36.42
N LEU A 518 19.16 15.59 -36.52
CA LEU A 518 19.68 16.34 -35.38
C LEU A 518 18.48 17.01 -34.68
N PRO A 519 18.51 17.18 -33.35
CA PRO A 519 17.50 17.94 -32.63
C PRO A 519 17.73 19.44 -32.84
N ILE A 520 16.72 20.18 -33.29
CA ILE A 520 16.71 21.64 -33.28
C ILE A 520 15.78 22.12 -32.16
N LEU A 521 16.40 22.80 -31.20
CA LEU A 521 15.79 23.79 -30.33
C LEU A 521 15.22 24.96 -31.16
N GLY A 522 14.01 25.44 -30.86
CA GLY A 522 13.64 26.82 -31.21
C GLY A 522 12.16 27.22 -31.25
N GLY A 523 11.58 27.49 -30.06
CA GLY A 523 10.69 28.64 -29.78
C GLY A 523 9.20 28.57 -30.17
N GLY A 524 8.23 28.93 -29.32
CA GLY A 524 8.29 29.47 -27.96
C GLY A 524 6.92 29.94 -27.43
N ALA A 525 6.93 30.29 -26.14
CA ALA A 525 5.98 31.09 -25.36
C ALA A 525 4.69 30.44 -24.80
N VAL A 526 4.36 30.86 -23.56
CA VAL A 526 3.21 30.51 -22.67
C VAL A 526 3.52 29.27 -21.79
N LEU A 527 3.74 29.31 -20.47
CA LEU A 527 3.51 30.29 -19.39
C LEU A 527 4.50 30.02 -18.24
N ALA A 528 5.01 31.10 -17.65
CA ALA A 528 5.64 31.09 -16.34
C ALA A 528 4.55 31.04 -15.24
N VAL A 529 4.98 30.65 -14.04
CA VAL A 529 4.29 30.69 -12.73
C VAL A 529 3.41 29.47 -12.40
N ILE A 530 3.94 28.56 -11.56
CA ILE A 530 3.31 28.01 -10.32
C ILE A 530 4.48 27.42 -9.47
N VAL A 531 5.23 28.32 -8.84
CA VAL A 531 5.92 28.12 -7.56
C VAL A 531 5.69 29.43 -6.82
N ALA A 532 4.54 29.54 -6.16
CA ALA A 532 4.13 30.57 -5.19
C ALA A 532 2.60 30.59 -5.07
N ALA A 533 2.01 29.64 -4.34
CA ALA A 533 0.60 29.76 -3.91
C ALA A 533 0.27 28.81 -2.74
N TRP A 534 1.04 28.87 -1.65
CA TRP A 534 0.49 28.49 -0.34
C TRP A 534 1.13 29.28 0.80
N PHE A 535 1.24 30.59 0.61
CA PHE A 535 1.39 31.54 1.71
C PHE A 535 0.71 32.84 1.28
N VAL A 536 -0.05 33.45 2.19
CA VAL A 536 -0.87 34.69 2.03
C VAL A 536 -2.31 34.50 1.54
N VAL A 537 -3.18 33.97 2.41
CA VAL A 537 -4.43 34.66 2.77
C VAL A 537 -4.55 34.64 4.29
N SER A 538 -3.83 35.55 4.94
CA SER A 538 -4.19 36.04 6.27
C SER A 538 -4.96 37.36 6.10
N ARG A 539 -6.04 37.47 6.88
CA ARG A 539 -6.70 38.70 7.34
C ARG A 539 -6.99 39.83 6.33
N GLY A 540 -8.29 40.07 6.16
CA GLY A 540 -8.82 41.43 6.36
C GLY A 540 -9.78 41.93 5.30
N ARG A 541 -11.09 41.72 5.51
CA ARG A 541 -12.10 42.73 5.14
C ARG A 541 -13.12 42.88 6.26
N ARG A 542 -12.89 43.89 7.10
CA ARG A 542 -13.94 44.54 7.90
C ARG A 542 -14.68 45.56 7.04
N SER A 543 -15.95 45.73 7.41
CA SER A 543 -16.82 46.90 7.23
C SER A 543 -17.71 46.95 6.00
N ARG A 544 -18.98 46.57 6.20
CA ARG A 544 -20.07 47.56 6.14
C ARG A 544 -21.20 47.24 7.10
N THR A 545 -21.38 48.18 8.01
CA THR A 545 -22.49 48.48 8.90
C THR A 545 -23.83 48.41 8.15
N THR A 546 -24.80 47.69 8.71
CA THR A 546 -26.20 48.12 8.64
C THR A 546 -26.80 47.93 10.02
N ASP A 547 -27.29 49.06 10.49
CA ASP A 547 -27.93 49.37 11.75
C ASP A 547 -29.30 48.68 11.83
N SER A 548 -29.61 48.04 12.95
CA SER A 548 -30.98 47.85 13.46
C SER A 548 -30.91 47.35 14.91
N ALA A 549 -31.32 48.22 15.82
CA ALA A 549 -31.41 48.00 17.25
C ALA A 549 -32.81 47.47 17.66
N VAL A 550 -32.81 46.45 18.53
CA VAL A 550 -33.59 46.32 19.81
C VAL A 550 -35.13 46.07 19.70
N PRO A 551 -35.81 45.33 20.63
CA PRO A 551 -35.42 45.03 22.03
C PRO A 551 -35.49 43.60 22.57
N ALA A 552 -34.70 43.45 23.64
CA ALA A 552 -34.93 42.78 24.93
C ALA A 552 -36.21 41.94 25.14
N GLY A 553 -35.98 40.72 25.61
CA GLY A 553 -36.91 39.94 26.43
C GLY A 553 -36.12 39.21 27.52
N GLU A 554 -36.18 39.72 28.74
CA GLU A 554 -35.74 39.05 29.96
C GLU A 554 -36.59 37.80 30.20
N THR A 555 -35.98 36.67 30.56
CA THR A 555 -36.59 35.74 31.52
C THR A 555 -35.50 34.90 32.19
N ALA A 556 -35.25 35.25 33.44
CA ALA A 556 -34.54 34.41 34.39
C ALA A 556 -35.39 33.21 34.77
N ALA A 557 -34.77 32.04 34.89
CA ALA A 557 -35.27 30.95 35.72
C ALA A 557 -34.09 30.26 36.40
N SER A 558 -33.93 30.58 37.69
CA SER A 558 -33.18 29.78 38.65
C SER A 558 -33.82 28.39 38.79
N MET A 559 -33.00 27.35 38.81
CA MET A 559 -33.27 26.18 39.66
C MET A 559 -31.98 25.75 40.35
N THR A 560 -32.10 25.51 41.64
CA THR A 560 -31.05 25.24 42.61
C THR A 560 -31.17 23.78 43.05
N GLY A 561 -30.10 22.99 42.87
CA GLY A 561 -29.68 21.80 43.66
C GLY A 561 -30.46 20.47 43.53
N PRO A 562 -29.87 19.32 43.92
CA PRO A 562 -28.75 19.19 44.87
C PRO A 562 -27.52 18.38 44.40
N ASP A 563 -26.46 18.52 45.20
CA ASP A 563 -25.19 17.77 45.25
C ASP A 563 -25.28 16.28 44.88
N GLN A 564 -24.37 15.85 44.00
CA GLN A 564 -23.72 14.55 44.12
C GLN A 564 -22.21 14.72 44.00
N THR A 565 -21.56 14.53 45.14
CA THR A 565 -20.12 14.36 45.30
C THR A 565 -19.69 13.07 44.61
N GLY A 566 -19.06 13.19 43.45
CA GLY A 566 -18.29 12.14 42.81
C GLY A 566 -16.93 12.70 42.48
N THR A 567 -15.90 12.28 43.21
CA THR A 567 -14.51 12.67 43.00
C THR A 567 -14.08 12.30 41.58
N GLN A 568 -13.98 13.32 40.73
CA GLN A 568 -13.31 13.27 39.44
C GLN A 568 -11.79 13.28 39.72
N PRO A 569 -10.98 12.34 39.19
CA PRO A 569 -9.55 12.56 39.13
C PRO A 569 -9.31 13.59 38.02
N ASP A 570 -8.91 14.80 38.40
CA ASP A 570 -8.29 15.74 37.46
C ASP A 570 -7.03 15.05 36.92
N ALA A 571 -7.11 14.52 35.69
CA ALA A 571 -5.93 14.07 34.94
C ALA A 571 -5.15 15.32 34.53
N THR A 572 -4.45 15.89 35.51
CA THR A 572 -3.50 16.96 35.32
C THR A 572 -2.33 16.38 34.53
N THR A 573 -1.92 17.03 33.44
CA THR A 573 -0.70 16.67 32.72
C THR A 573 0.46 16.61 33.74
N PRO A 574 1.21 15.49 33.82
CA PRO A 574 2.28 15.36 34.81
C PRO A 574 3.30 16.48 34.62
N THR A 575 3.65 17.15 35.71
CA THR A 575 4.59 18.28 35.69
C THR A 575 6.00 17.82 35.35
N PHE A 576 6.91 18.76 35.05
CA PHE A 576 8.31 18.43 34.83
C PHE A 576 8.92 17.62 35.99
N GLU A 577 8.63 17.98 37.24
CA GLU A 577 9.15 17.25 38.40
C GLU A 577 8.53 15.85 38.52
N ASP A 578 7.23 15.69 38.26
CA ASP A 578 6.60 14.35 38.28
C ASP A 578 7.23 13.40 37.26
N ARG A 579 7.59 13.92 36.09
CA ARG A 579 8.23 13.15 35.01
C ARG A 579 9.67 12.78 35.36
N VAL A 580 10.46 13.72 35.87
CA VAL A 580 11.83 13.47 36.30
C VAL A 580 11.90 12.49 37.46
N GLU A 581 11.05 12.64 38.48
CA GLU A 581 11.00 11.73 39.62
C GLU A 581 10.64 10.31 39.19
N MET A 582 9.70 10.16 38.24
CA MET A 582 9.33 8.87 37.68
C MET A 582 10.48 8.21 36.88
N SER A 583 11.17 8.98 36.04
CA SER A 583 12.31 8.48 35.25
C SER A 583 13.48 8.07 36.13
N LEU A 584 13.84 8.88 37.13
CA LEU A 584 14.94 8.55 38.06
C LEU A 584 14.57 7.38 39.00
N ALA A 585 13.32 7.30 39.48
CA ALA A 585 12.87 6.20 40.33
C ALA A 585 12.82 4.85 39.58
N SER A 586 12.70 4.89 38.26
CA SER A 586 12.68 3.70 37.39
C SER A 586 14.05 3.36 36.82
N GLU A 587 15.12 4.08 37.21
CA GLU A 587 16.48 3.95 36.69
C GLU A 587 16.59 4.15 35.15
N ASN A 588 15.64 4.88 34.55
CA ASN A 588 15.64 5.25 33.13
C ASN A 588 16.35 6.60 32.93
N TYR A 589 17.68 6.55 32.90
CA TYR A 589 18.53 7.74 32.83
C TYR A 589 18.45 8.49 31.49
N ASP A 590 18.16 7.77 30.39
CA ASP A 590 17.94 8.36 29.07
C ASP A 590 16.66 9.19 29.04
N ASP A 591 15.57 8.67 29.60
CA ASP A 591 14.31 9.40 29.76
C ASP A 591 14.49 10.66 30.62
N ALA A 592 15.26 10.55 31.71
CA ALA A 592 15.56 11.70 32.57
C ALA A 592 16.33 12.80 31.82
N ALA A 593 17.29 12.43 30.97
CA ALA A 593 18.03 13.37 30.13
C ALA A 593 17.15 14.01 29.04
N MET A 594 16.27 13.24 28.40
CA MET A 594 15.31 13.76 27.41
C MET A 594 14.29 14.72 28.02
N VAL A 595 13.77 14.41 29.20
CA VAL A 595 12.86 15.30 29.94
C VAL A 595 13.56 16.59 30.37
N ALA A 596 14.82 16.50 30.82
CA ALA A 596 15.64 17.67 31.18
C ALA A 596 15.87 18.60 29.98
N TYR A 597 16.22 18.04 28.81
CA TYR A 597 16.42 18.80 27.59
C TYR A 597 15.14 19.47 27.09
N THR A 598 14.03 18.74 27.06
CA THR A 598 12.73 19.30 26.67
C THR A 598 12.36 20.50 27.52
N ALA A 599 12.59 20.40 28.83
CA ALA A 599 12.27 21.48 29.77
C ALA A 599 13.15 22.73 29.56
N VAL A 600 14.42 22.56 29.17
CA VAL A 600 15.33 23.67 28.83
C VAL A 600 14.98 24.26 27.47
N HIS A 601 14.66 23.42 26.49
CA HIS A 601 14.22 23.86 25.17
C HIS A 601 12.95 24.71 25.26
N ASP A 602 11.93 24.26 25.98
CA ASP A 602 10.66 24.99 26.19
C ASP A 602 10.92 26.37 26.83
N GLU A 603 11.79 26.42 27.84
CA GLU A 603 12.14 27.68 28.52
C GLU A 603 12.87 28.65 27.56
N LEU A 604 13.83 28.15 26.78
CA LEU A 604 14.62 28.97 25.85
C LEU A 604 13.82 29.40 24.61
N ALA A 605 12.88 28.58 24.13
CA ALA A 605 11.96 28.94 23.06
C ALA A 605 11.05 30.10 23.49
N VAL A 606 10.60 30.09 24.76
CA VAL A 606 9.78 31.17 25.34
C VAL A 606 10.61 32.43 25.61
N GLU A 607 11.81 32.33 26.18
CA GLU A 607 12.66 33.48 26.53
C GLU A 607 13.29 34.17 25.31
N ASN A 608 13.77 33.39 24.32
CA ASN A 608 14.62 33.91 23.24
C ASN A 608 13.99 33.85 21.84
N GLY A 609 12.79 33.28 21.70
CA GLY A 609 12.10 33.17 20.40
C GLY A 609 12.86 32.30 19.39
N ILE A 610 13.58 31.29 19.91
CA ILE A 610 14.28 30.28 19.11
C ILE A 610 13.24 29.44 18.36
N ASP A 611 13.52 29.13 17.10
CA ASP A 611 12.60 28.37 16.23
C ASP A 611 12.37 26.95 16.79
N GLU A 612 11.11 26.51 16.84
CA GLU A 612 10.71 25.18 17.36
C GLU A 612 11.34 24.01 16.57
N GLY A 613 11.94 24.26 15.40
CA GLY A 613 12.66 23.28 14.59
C GLY A 613 14.19 23.30 14.71
N ALA A 614 14.77 24.06 15.64
CA ALA A 614 16.22 24.09 15.82
C ALA A 614 16.75 22.74 16.37
N THR A 615 17.85 22.27 15.81
CA THR A 615 18.56 21.10 16.36
C THR A 615 19.15 21.41 17.74
N HIS A 616 19.45 20.39 18.55
CA HIS A 616 19.98 20.56 19.90
C HIS A 616 21.33 21.31 19.95
N TRP A 617 22.15 21.19 18.90
CA TRP A 617 23.38 21.99 18.73
C TRP A 617 23.11 23.40 18.21
N GLU A 618 22.10 23.59 17.35
CA GLU A 618 21.66 24.92 16.93
C GLU A 618 21.01 25.70 18.09
N LEU A 619 20.34 25.03 19.03
CA LEU A 619 19.84 25.63 20.27
C LEU A 619 21.00 26.20 21.10
N LEU A 620 22.11 25.48 21.21
CA LEU A 620 23.31 25.95 21.90
C LEU A 620 23.95 27.15 21.17
N GLN A 621 24.09 27.05 19.85
CA GLN A 621 24.65 28.13 19.04
C GLN A 621 23.78 29.41 19.10
N GLN A 622 22.47 29.27 18.94
CA GLN A 622 21.54 30.40 18.98
C GLN A 622 21.46 31.02 20.38
N SER A 623 21.52 30.21 21.45
CA SER A 623 21.60 30.72 22.82
C SER A 623 22.84 31.61 23.04
N GLN A 624 23.98 31.24 22.43
CA GLN A 624 25.19 32.06 22.48
C GLN A 624 25.07 33.37 21.68
N GLU A 625 24.45 33.31 20.49
CA GLU A 625 24.22 34.48 19.63
C GLU A 625 23.21 35.47 20.24
N HIS A 626 22.25 34.97 21.04
CA HIS A 626 21.26 35.77 21.78
C HIS A 626 21.77 36.29 23.13
N GLY A 627 23.03 36.07 23.48
CA GLY A 627 23.70 36.71 24.62
C GLY A 627 23.42 36.07 25.97
N VAL A 628 23.08 34.78 26.01
CA VAL A 628 22.99 34.01 27.26
C VAL A 628 24.35 34.05 27.99
N PRO A 629 24.40 34.36 29.30
CA PRO A 629 25.66 34.43 30.04
C PRO A 629 26.47 33.13 29.98
N GLU A 630 27.80 33.22 29.91
CA GLU A 630 28.69 32.05 29.80
C GLU A 630 28.43 30.97 30.87
N GLU A 631 28.05 31.38 32.09
CA GLU A 631 27.70 30.43 33.16
C GLU A 631 26.44 29.61 32.86
N ARG A 632 25.42 30.22 32.23
CA ARG A 632 24.17 29.53 31.84
C ARG A 632 24.39 28.72 30.56
N MET A 633 25.33 29.12 29.70
CA MET A 633 25.73 28.37 28.50
C MET A 633 26.34 27.01 28.85
N THR A 634 27.21 26.93 29.86
CA THR A 634 27.77 25.64 30.33
C THR A 634 26.69 24.72 30.91
N ASP A 635 25.67 25.31 31.57
CA ASP A 635 24.53 24.55 32.08
C ASP A 635 23.67 23.97 30.93
N ILE A 636 23.45 24.73 29.85
CA ILE A 636 22.72 24.28 28.65
C ILE A 636 23.50 23.21 27.89
N GLU A 637 24.81 23.41 27.70
CA GLU A 637 25.70 22.44 27.03
C GLU A 637 25.66 21.07 27.73
N THR A 638 25.71 21.06 29.07
CA THR A 638 25.61 19.82 29.87
C THR A 638 24.29 19.07 29.62
N VAL A 639 23.18 19.79 29.41
CA VAL A 639 21.87 19.19 29.13
C VAL A 639 21.79 18.68 27.70
N VAL A 640 22.36 19.43 26.74
CA VAL A 640 22.42 19.06 25.32
C VAL A 640 23.26 17.80 25.10
N GLU A 641 24.44 17.69 25.72
CA GLU A 641 25.31 16.52 25.59
C GLU A 641 24.68 15.25 26.19
N ALA A 642 23.99 15.38 27.33
CA ALA A 642 23.26 14.28 27.94
C ALA A 642 22.09 13.83 27.05
N PHE A 643 21.37 14.78 26.44
CA PHE A 643 20.33 14.47 25.46
C PHE A 643 20.88 13.82 24.21
N GLU A 644 22.00 14.30 23.67
CA GLU A 644 22.60 13.70 22.48
C GLU A 644 23.04 12.26 22.75
N THR A 645 23.59 12.01 23.95
CA THR A 645 23.92 10.65 24.38
C THR A 645 22.66 9.79 24.51
N ALA A 646 21.59 10.29 25.14
CA ALA A 646 20.33 9.56 25.29
C ALA A 646 19.64 9.25 23.95
N ALA A 647 19.70 10.18 23.00
CA ALA A 647 18.94 10.11 21.76
C ALA A 647 19.72 9.45 20.61
N PHE A 648 21.05 9.51 20.63
CA PHE A 648 21.88 9.16 19.47
C PHE A 648 23.10 8.28 19.78
N ALA A 649 23.52 8.11 21.05
CA ALA A 649 24.64 7.25 21.37
C ALA A 649 24.22 5.77 21.53
N PRO A 650 25.11 4.81 21.20
CA PRO A 650 24.82 3.39 21.33
C PRO A 650 24.83 2.87 22.79
N THR A 651 25.11 3.75 23.76
CA THR A 651 25.16 3.45 25.19
C THR A 651 24.29 4.45 25.94
N SER A 652 23.54 3.96 26.93
CA SER A 652 22.72 4.82 27.78
C SER A 652 23.56 5.85 28.53
N VAL A 653 22.91 6.97 28.90
CA VAL A 653 23.51 8.06 29.67
C VAL A 653 23.91 7.55 31.04
N ASP A 654 25.16 7.80 31.43
CA ASP A 654 25.65 7.51 32.77
C ASP A 654 24.73 8.15 33.83
N PRO A 655 24.39 7.45 34.94
CA PRO A 655 23.49 7.96 35.97
C PRO A 655 23.88 9.35 36.50
N SER A 656 25.18 9.57 36.72
CA SER A 656 25.70 10.85 37.21
C SER A 656 25.59 11.98 36.19
N ARG A 657 25.58 11.67 34.88
CA ARG A 657 25.36 12.65 33.80
C ARG A 657 23.88 12.99 33.65
N ALA A 658 22.99 12.01 33.73
CA ALA A 658 21.54 12.24 33.69
C ALA A 658 21.08 13.07 34.91
N GLU A 659 21.56 12.74 36.11
CA GLU A 659 21.29 13.54 37.31
C GLU A 659 21.85 14.97 37.20
N ALA A 660 23.05 15.14 36.63
CA ALA A 660 23.62 16.46 36.40
C ALA A 660 22.79 17.28 35.40
N ALA A 661 22.32 16.67 34.31
CA ALA A 661 21.46 17.33 33.32
C ALA A 661 20.14 17.78 33.93
N VAL A 662 19.49 16.92 34.72
CA VAL A 662 18.26 17.27 35.45
C VAL A 662 18.49 18.46 36.39
N GLU A 663 19.59 18.46 37.15
CA GLU A 663 19.89 19.55 38.09
C GLU A 663 20.18 20.87 37.36
N ARG A 664 20.87 20.82 36.22
CA ARG A 664 21.08 22.02 35.38
C ARG A 664 19.78 22.53 34.78
N ALA A 665 18.90 21.64 34.32
CA ALA A 665 17.57 22.01 33.84
C ALA A 665 16.73 22.70 34.93
N ARG A 666 16.74 22.17 36.17
CA ARG A 666 16.10 22.84 37.32
C ARG A 666 16.65 24.23 37.57
N LYS A 667 17.97 24.38 37.56
CA LYS A 667 18.65 25.67 37.75
C LYS A 667 18.26 26.68 36.66
N ILE A 668 18.14 26.22 35.40
CA ILE A 668 17.75 27.07 34.27
C ILE A 668 16.31 27.57 34.41
N LYS A 669 15.37 26.69 34.81
CA LYS A 669 13.95 27.04 35.02
C LYS A 669 13.73 27.96 36.23
N SER A 670 14.48 27.75 37.31
CA SER A 670 14.39 28.60 38.52
C SER A 670 14.84 30.05 38.27
N ASN A 671 15.73 30.28 37.29
CA ASN A 671 16.21 31.61 36.94
C ASN A 671 15.28 32.39 35.98
N GLY A 672 14.28 31.75 35.37
CA GLY A 672 13.27 32.40 34.50
C GLY A 672 12.10 33.04 35.26
N ASP A 673 11.94 32.72 36.56
CA ASP A 673 10.84 33.17 37.43
C ASP A 673 11.18 34.40 38.32
N SER A 674 12.25 35.15 38.00
CA SER A 674 12.72 36.34 38.77
C SER A 674 12.52 37.69 38.08
#